data_AF-A0A9D6F6D9-F1
#
_entry.id   AF-A0A9D6F6D9-F1
#
_cell.length_a   1.000
_cell.length_b   1.000
_cell.length_c   1.000
_cell.angle_alpha   90.00
_cell.angle_beta   90.00
_cell.angle_gamma   90.00
#
_symmetry.space_group_name_H-M   'P 1'
#
loop_
_entity.id
_entity.type
_entity.pdbx_description
1 polymer ?
#
loop_
_entity_poly.entity_id
_entity_poly.type
_entity_poly.pdbx_seq_one_letter_code
_entity_poly.pdbx_strand_id
1 'polypeptide(L)'
;MIPKCAIVPIAFSLVSLAPAPQPFKPGKLPPAEVAALKPGLTLRLFAKAAGTKSLDARQVRLAALHVPAGTPPSPFVAAGPFHARLSGYLKNRLKGMYSFRLVGSGVATLRINDKTVLTLPRDKDKSVEIELAKNYNRIEIDCASSAKGESTVRLYWSGEGFGFEPVPPEVLFSRGDDADLVQQTAVREGRELYATHACARCHGLIENLKLPDCQMPEMHARAAQLDDAGHRFQSDWLAAWMLNPRSLRPDATMPRILVGPDAARHARDIAAYLASVKSGPAPRPLGDAPKASDGEALFRKLACNSCHRFSEPSQKDELGRLSLDHVGAKYQPHALAHFLKEPQKHRPWIRMPDFKLSDAEAGQLEAYLRKESKGKVAVHEKGDARRGEKLFRGMGCQNCHLVGAPPKFLVRFGRHDRLDQGCLAAKDHGRAPDFGMTDAQRAGLAAFLKTDGKSLTRETPAEFSRRQVKSLQCNSCHRRDGGTTRWYQVLEEDGKEPEKLPSLTWAGEKLKPAWTKKLLAGIPDHRARPWIKARMPAFPVRAELLAVGLSHEHGFAIDEDERPKPDPKLAAIGEKLIPQQGGFNCNNCHGIGKQPAIQPFEAPGINLTDAAIRLRYEYYRRWMLRPDRVDVVMRMPIFATDGKTTQIRDVLGGDARLQFDALWHYIQTLPSGGR
;
A
#
# COMPACT_ATOMS: atom_id res chain seq x y z
N MET A 1 19.87 58.23 -63.28
CA MET A 1 19.48 56.92 -62.69
C MET A 1 19.46 57.09 -61.19
N ILE A 2 18.27 57.06 -60.59
CA ILE A 2 18.00 57.38 -59.18
C ILE A 2 17.78 56.05 -58.43
N PRO A 3 18.42 55.78 -57.27
CA PRO A 3 18.22 54.54 -56.54
C PRO A 3 16.95 54.60 -55.67
N LYS A 4 16.19 53.50 -55.69
CA LYS A 4 14.87 53.34 -55.07
C LYS A 4 14.98 53.20 -53.54
N CYS A 5 14.16 53.97 -52.81
CA CYS A 5 13.82 53.73 -51.40
C CYS A 5 12.91 52.49 -51.27
N ALA A 6 13.24 51.59 -50.34
CA ALA A 6 12.39 50.48 -49.93
C ALA A 6 11.65 50.83 -48.63
N ILE A 7 10.33 50.68 -48.64
CA ILE A 7 9.43 50.84 -47.50
C ILE A 7 9.31 49.49 -46.78
N VAL A 8 9.55 49.46 -45.47
CA VAL A 8 9.37 48.28 -44.60
C VAL A 8 7.97 48.38 -43.96
N PRO A 9 7.10 47.35 -44.05
CA PRO A 9 5.82 47.38 -43.35
C PRO A 9 5.98 46.91 -41.90
N ILE A 10 5.41 47.67 -40.97
CA ILE A 10 5.30 47.32 -39.55
C ILE A 10 4.11 46.36 -39.38
N ALA A 11 4.37 45.12 -39.00
CA ALA A 11 3.32 44.15 -38.66
C ALA A 11 2.89 44.35 -37.19
N PHE A 12 1.64 44.77 -36.98
CA PHE A 12 0.98 44.74 -35.67
C PHE A 12 0.62 43.29 -35.30
N SER A 13 1.34 42.71 -34.35
CA SER A 13 0.96 41.44 -33.72
C SER A 13 -0.26 41.65 -32.84
N LEU A 14 -1.42 41.17 -33.30
CA LEU A 14 -2.62 41.00 -32.49
C LEU A 14 -2.35 39.93 -31.42
N VAL A 15 -2.17 40.36 -30.17
CA VAL A 15 -2.17 39.47 -29.00
C VAL A 15 -3.58 38.91 -28.84
N SER A 16 -3.78 37.65 -29.23
CA SER A 16 -5.01 36.91 -28.94
C SER A 16 -5.13 36.70 -27.44
N LEU A 17 -5.97 37.50 -26.78
CA LEU A 17 -6.45 37.24 -25.42
C LEU A 17 -7.06 35.83 -25.38
N ALA A 18 -6.55 34.97 -24.49
CA ALA A 18 -7.16 33.67 -24.25
C ALA A 18 -8.63 33.87 -23.81
N PRO A 19 -9.59 33.11 -24.35
CA PRO A 19 -10.99 33.25 -23.97
C PRO A 19 -11.15 33.03 -22.46
N ALA A 20 -12.01 33.84 -21.83
CA ALA A 20 -12.33 33.70 -20.42
C ALA A 20 -12.78 32.25 -20.11
N PRO A 21 -12.36 31.66 -18.98
CA PRO A 21 -12.72 30.29 -18.64
C PRO A 21 -14.25 30.16 -18.57
N GLN A 22 -14.81 29.24 -19.34
CA GLN A 22 -16.25 28.98 -19.31
C GLN A 22 -16.66 28.52 -17.89
N PRO A 23 -17.81 28.99 -17.37
CA PRO A 23 -18.31 28.56 -16.07
C PRO A 23 -18.54 27.04 -16.07
N PHE A 24 -18.11 26.39 -14.98
CA PHE A 24 -18.27 24.94 -14.84
C PHE A 24 -19.74 24.54 -14.91
N LYS A 25 -20.05 23.55 -15.77
CA LYS A 25 -21.40 23.01 -15.92
C LYS A 25 -21.49 21.62 -15.28
N PRO A 26 -22.21 21.46 -14.16
CA PRO A 26 -22.37 20.16 -13.50
C PRO A 26 -22.84 19.07 -14.47
N GLY A 27 -22.21 17.90 -14.37
CA GLY A 27 -22.50 16.72 -15.19
C GLY A 27 -21.87 16.70 -16.58
N LYS A 28 -21.23 17.79 -17.02
CA LYS A 28 -20.52 17.86 -18.31
C LYS A 28 -19.09 18.34 -18.12
N LEU A 29 -18.14 17.48 -18.44
CA LEU A 29 -16.73 17.83 -18.54
C LEU A 29 -16.28 17.79 -20.01
N PRO A 30 -15.38 18.70 -20.44
CA PRO A 30 -14.75 18.59 -21.75
C PRO A 30 -14.05 17.22 -21.92
N PRO A 31 -14.05 16.62 -23.13
CA PRO A 31 -13.43 15.33 -23.37
C PRO A 31 -11.96 15.25 -22.94
N ALA A 32 -11.19 16.33 -23.14
CA ALA A 32 -9.80 16.44 -22.70
C ALA A 32 -9.67 16.35 -21.17
N GLU A 33 -10.60 16.92 -20.41
CA GLU A 33 -10.57 16.78 -18.94
C GLU A 33 -10.90 15.34 -18.53
N VAL A 34 -11.91 14.72 -19.15
CA VAL A 34 -12.29 13.33 -18.87
C VAL A 34 -11.13 12.38 -19.12
N ALA A 35 -10.37 12.58 -20.20
CA ALA A 35 -9.19 11.80 -20.53
C ALA A 35 -8.04 11.96 -19.50
N ALA A 36 -7.94 13.13 -18.86
CA ALA A 36 -6.96 13.42 -17.83
C ALA A 36 -7.35 12.90 -16.44
N LEU A 37 -8.60 12.47 -16.23
CA LEU A 37 -9.08 12.03 -14.91
C LEU A 37 -8.37 10.75 -14.44
N LYS A 38 -8.02 10.75 -13.16
CA LYS A 38 -7.51 9.61 -12.39
C LYS A 38 -8.37 9.41 -11.14
N PRO A 39 -8.53 8.18 -10.63
CA PRO A 39 -9.28 7.91 -9.40
C PRO A 39 -8.71 8.65 -8.18
N GLY A 40 -9.59 9.11 -7.29
CA GLY A 40 -9.26 9.87 -6.08
C GLY A 40 -9.30 11.40 -6.27
N LEU A 41 -9.04 12.14 -5.20
CA LEU A 41 -8.98 13.60 -5.17
C LEU A 41 -7.53 14.11 -5.13
N THR A 42 -7.30 15.35 -5.52
CA THR A 42 -6.02 16.04 -5.30
C THR A 42 -6.06 16.74 -3.95
N LEU A 43 -5.18 16.35 -3.02
CA LEU A 43 -4.90 17.05 -1.78
C LEU A 43 -3.74 18.02 -2.01
N ARG A 44 -3.99 19.31 -1.81
CA ARG A 44 -2.97 20.37 -1.80
C ARG A 44 -2.78 20.91 -0.40
N LEU A 45 -1.53 21.21 -0.04
CA LEU A 45 -1.16 21.79 1.25
C LEU A 45 -0.57 23.18 1.05
N PHE A 46 -0.91 24.12 1.93
CA PHE A 46 -0.51 25.52 1.85
C PHE A 46 -0.09 26.05 3.22
N ALA A 47 0.79 27.05 3.24
CA ALA A 47 1.20 27.74 4.47
C ALA A 47 0.08 28.65 5.04
N LYS A 48 -0.78 29.20 4.16
CA LYS A 48 -1.87 30.13 4.48
C LYS A 48 -3.09 29.83 3.61
N ALA A 49 -4.27 30.31 4.03
CA ALA A 49 -5.49 30.22 3.24
C ALA A 49 -5.29 30.89 1.87
N ALA A 50 -5.81 30.26 0.80
CA ALA A 50 -5.84 30.83 -0.55
C ALA A 50 -4.46 31.18 -1.18
N GLY A 51 -3.39 30.47 -0.80
CA GLY A 51 -2.10 30.60 -1.49
C GLY A 51 -2.17 30.11 -2.94
N THR A 52 -1.58 30.85 -3.89
CA THR A 52 -1.51 30.43 -5.31
C THR A 52 -0.52 29.29 -5.55
N LYS A 53 0.45 29.09 -4.64
CA LYS A 53 1.45 28.03 -4.72
C LYS A 53 1.29 27.05 -3.55
N SER A 54 1.02 25.79 -3.87
CA SER A 54 1.00 24.70 -2.92
C SER A 54 2.43 24.40 -2.42
N LEU A 55 2.55 24.08 -1.13
CA LEU A 55 3.77 23.53 -0.53
C LEU A 55 4.00 22.08 -0.98
N ASP A 56 2.91 21.35 -1.14
CA ASP A 56 2.88 19.96 -1.60
C ASP A 56 1.53 19.65 -2.23
N ALA A 57 1.51 18.71 -3.15
CA ALA A 57 0.32 18.22 -3.83
C ALA A 57 0.42 16.70 -4.00
N ARG A 58 -0.63 15.96 -3.64
CA ARG A 58 -0.69 14.51 -3.81
C ARG A 58 -2.10 14.04 -4.09
N GLN A 59 -2.22 12.95 -4.82
CA GLN A 59 -3.51 12.27 -4.97
C GLN A 59 -3.85 11.49 -3.69
N VAL A 60 -5.12 11.52 -3.27
CA VAL A 60 -5.66 10.77 -2.13
C VAL A 60 -6.89 9.99 -2.56
N ARG A 61 -7.11 8.82 -1.95
CA ARG A 61 -8.18 7.89 -2.33
C ARG A 61 -9.56 8.37 -1.89
N LEU A 62 -9.63 8.99 -0.72
CA LEU A 62 -10.87 9.33 -0.02
C LEU A 62 -10.99 10.84 0.18
N ALA A 63 -12.21 11.32 0.34
CA ALA A 63 -12.51 12.66 0.82
C ALA A 63 -12.32 12.74 2.35
N ALA A 64 -11.10 12.42 2.80
CA ALA A 64 -10.73 12.35 4.20
C ALA A 64 -9.29 12.82 4.43
N LEU A 65 -9.04 13.39 5.61
CA LEU A 65 -7.72 13.80 6.09
C LEU A 65 -7.67 13.59 7.61
N HIS A 66 -6.56 13.04 8.10
CA HIS A 66 -6.23 13.07 9.51
C HIS A 66 -4.74 13.39 9.68
N VAL A 67 -4.46 14.44 10.44
CA VAL A 67 -3.12 14.89 10.81
C VAL A 67 -3.12 15.10 12.32
N PRO A 68 -2.42 14.25 13.10
CA PRO A 68 -2.27 14.45 14.53
C PRO A 68 -1.53 15.75 14.87
N ALA A 69 -1.83 16.32 16.04
CA ALA A 69 -1.12 17.48 16.57
C ALA A 69 0.41 17.25 16.59
N GLY A 70 1.17 18.27 16.17
CA GLY A 70 2.64 18.23 16.17
C GLY A 70 3.28 17.36 15.09
N THR A 71 2.49 16.78 14.18
CA THR A 71 3.01 15.94 13.09
C THR A 71 2.93 16.67 11.74
N PRO A 72 3.80 16.33 10.77
CA PRO A 72 3.73 16.92 9.44
C PRO A 72 2.51 16.38 8.66
N PRO A 73 1.79 17.23 7.89
CA PRO A 73 0.68 16.76 7.03
C PRO A 73 1.16 16.00 5.78
N SER A 74 2.44 16.17 5.42
CA SER A 74 3.15 15.50 4.33
C SER A 74 4.64 15.51 4.63
N PRO A 75 5.46 14.56 4.16
CA PRO A 75 6.91 14.62 4.29
C PRO A 75 7.53 15.93 3.74
N PHE A 76 6.86 16.60 2.81
CA PHE A 76 7.35 17.83 2.18
C PHE A 76 6.93 19.12 2.91
N VAL A 77 6.13 19.00 3.97
CA VAL A 77 5.64 20.12 4.77
C VAL A 77 6.09 19.93 6.21
N ALA A 78 6.66 20.97 6.82
CA ALA A 78 7.04 20.90 8.23
C ALA A 78 5.80 20.78 9.13
N ALA A 79 5.97 20.20 10.32
CA ALA A 79 4.92 20.22 11.33
C ALA A 79 4.60 21.66 11.75
N GLY A 80 3.33 21.96 11.97
CA GLY A 80 2.84 23.29 12.30
C GLY A 80 1.49 23.59 11.63
N PRO A 81 0.98 24.82 11.77
CA PRO A 81 -0.25 25.23 11.11
C PRO A 81 -0.16 25.11 9.58
N PHE A 82 -1.22 24.62 8.95
CA PHE A 82 -1.34 24.51 7.50
C PHE A 82 -2.79 24.66 7.05
N HIS A 83 -2.95 24.91 5.76
CA HIS A 83 -4.22 24.77 5.06
C HIS A 83 -4.16 23.59 4.09
N ALA A 84 -5.25 22.86 3.97
CA ALA A 84 -5.40 21.74 3.06
C ALA A 84 -6.60 21.94 2.16
N ARG A 85 -6.48 21.55 0.88
CA ARG A 85 -7.59 21.51 -0.07
C ARG A 85 -7.68 20.15 -0.70
N LEU A 86 -8.78 19.43 -0.49
CA LEU A 86 -9.14 18.27 -1.28
C LEU A 86 -10.03 18.73 -2.44
N SER A 87 -9.66 18.44 -3.68
CA SER A 87 -10.37 18.95 -4.86
C SER A 87 -10.45 17.93 -5.98
N GLY A 88 -11.54 17.96 -6.73
CA GLY A 88 -11.77 17.09 -7.88
C GLY A 88 -13.25 16.99 -8.24
N TYR A 89 -13.68 15.79 -8.56
CA TYR A 89 -15.00 15.48 -9.07
C TYR A 89 -15.61 14.25 -8.38
N LEU A 90 -16.89 14.37 -8.04
CA LEU A 90 -17.77 13.28 -7.64
C LEU A 90 -18.56 12.82 -8.87
N LYS A 91 -18.31 11.59 -9.33
CA LYS A 91 -19.04 10.98 -10.45
C LYS A 91 -20.32 10.32 -9.94
N ASN A 92 -21.44 10.96 -10.22
CA ASN A 92 -22.75 10.46 -9.87
C ASN A 92 -23.38 9.64 -11.01
N ARG A 93 -24.05 8.53 -10.68
CA ARG A 93 -24.64 7.63 -11.69
C ARG A 93 -25.93 8.20 -12.29
N LEU A 94 -26.75 8.82 -11.46
CA LEU A 94 -28.06 9.38 -11.82
C LEU A 94 -28.16 10.81 -11.30
N LYS A 95 -28.98 11.65 -11.94
CA LYS A 95 -29.33 12.94 -11.37
C LYS A 95 -30.25 12.70 -10.16
N GLY A 96 -30.10 13.47 -9.08
CA GLY A 96 -30.99 13.35 -7.92
C GLY A 96 -30.56 14.20 -6.73
N MET A 97 -31.34 14.13 -5.64
CA MET A 97 -31.04 14.80 -4.38
C MET A 97 -30.12 13.93 -3.52
N TYR A 98 -29.07 14.55 -3.00
CA TYR A 98 -28.10 13.92 -2.10
C TYR A 98 -27.85 14.81 -0.92
N SER A 99 -27.79 14.22 0.27
CA SER A 99 -27.43 14.95 1.48
C SER A 99 -25.96 14.73 1.82
N PHE A 100 -25.26 15.78 2.22
CA PHE A 100 -23.87 15.72 2.66
C PHE A 100 -23.76 15.99 4.15
N ARG A 101 -22.76 15.36 4.79
CA ARG A 101 -22.30 15.65 6.16
C ARG A 101 -20.79 15.76 6.17
N LEU A 102 -20.28 16.75 6.89
CA LEU A 102 -18.86 16.95 7.09
C LEU A 102 -18.56 16.66 8.56
N VAL A 103 -17.71 15.66 8.82
CA VAL A 103 -17.35 15.22 10.16
C VAL A 103 -15.87 15.46 10.38
N GLY A 104 -15.49 16.05 11.52
CA GLY A 104 -14.10 16.40 11.76
C GLY A 104 -13.89 17.34 12.93
N SER A 105 -12.63 17.74 13.10
CA SER A 105 -12.19 18.75 14.05
C SER A 105 -11.50 19.92 13.33
N GLY A 106 -11.64 21.12 13.88
CA GLY A 106 -11.12 22.35 13.28
C GLY A 106 -12.08 23.02 12.31
N VAL A 107 -11.52 23.82 11.40
CA VAL A 107 -12.29 24.59 10.42
C VAL A 107 -12.22 23.90 9.07
N ALA A 108 -13.37 23.59 8.49
CA ALA A 108 -13.46 22.97 7.16
C ALA A 108 -14.67 23.50 6.39
N THR A 109 -14.55 23.69 5.08
CA THR A 109 -15.62 24.16 4.21
C THR A 109 -15.78 23.21 3.03
N LEU A 110 -16.97 22.62 2.88
CA LEU A 110 -17.36 21.83 1.73
C LEU A 110 -17.98 22.74 0.67
N ARG A 111 -17.49 22.65 -0.57
CA ARG A 111 -18.14 23.20 -1.76
C ARG A 111 -18.50 22.10 -2.73
N ILE A 112 -19.71 22.19 -3.27
CA ILE A 112 -20.20 21.32 -4.36
C ILE A 112 -20.65 22.23 -5.49
N ASN A 113 -20.14 22.00 -6.70
CA ASN A 113 -20.43 22.81 -7.88
C ASN A 113 -20.26 24.32 -7.60
N ASP A 114 -19.13 24.67 -6.98
CA ASP A 114 -18.70 26.03 -6.59
C ASP A 114 -19.60 26.72 -5.53
N LYS A 115 -20.61 26.03 -4.97
CA LYS A 115 -21.46 26.54 -3.89
C LYS A 115 -21.00 26.00 -2.53
N THR A 116 -20.89 26.88 -1.54
CA THR A 116 -20.64 26.49 -0.14
C THR A 116 -21.83 25.72 0.42
N VAL A 117 -21.57 24.53 0.94
CA VAL A 117 -22.57 23.57 1.40
C VAL A 117 -22.58 23.44 2.91
N LEU A 118 -21.41 23.23 3.51
CA LEU A 118 -21.23 23.02 4.95
C LEU A 118 -19.95 23.70 5.41
N THR A 119 -19.95 24.25 6.62
CA THR A 119 -18.76 24.82 7.25
C THR A 119 -18.63 24.33 8.69
N LEU A 120 -17.55 23.63 9.03
CA LEU A 120 -17.19 23.31 10.41
C LEU A 120 -16.46 24.49 11.07
N PRO A 121 -16.68 24.75 12.37
CA PRO A 121 -17.59 24.01 13.27
C PRO A 121 -19.06 24.46 13.22
N ARG A 122 -19.41 25.53 12.47
CA ARG A 122 -20.75 26.14 12.43
C ARG A 122 -21.88 25.14 12.12
N ASP A 123 -21.61 24.20 11.23
CA ASP A 123 -22.56 23.22 10.72
C ASP A 123 -22.23 21.80 11.21
N LYS A 124 -21.59 21.69 12.39
CA LYS A 124 -21.38 20.41 13.06
C LYS A 124 -22.73 19.70 13.23
N ASP A 125 -22.75 18.40 12.95
CA ASP A 125 -23.91 17.51 13.05
C ASP A 125 -25.07 17.83 12.08
N LYS A 126 -24.95 18.87 11.24
CA LYS A 126 -25.93 19.20 10.21
C LYS A 126 -25.69 18.42 8.92
N SER A 127 -26.75 18.24 8.15
CA SER A 127 -26.68 17.83 6.76
C SER A 127 -27.34 18.83 5.84
N VAL A 128 -26.81 18.99 4.63
CA VAL A 128 -27.39 19.83 3.59
C VAL A 128 -27.66 19.00 2.36
N GLU A 129 -28.87 19.13 1.82
CA GLU A 129 -29.31 18.45 0.61
C GLU A 129 -29.03 19.30 -0.63
N ILE A 130 -28.47 18.67 -1.67
CA ILE A 130 -28.10 19.30 -2.93
C ILE A 130 -28.49 18.39 -4.08
N GLU A 131 -29.02 18.98 -5.15
CA GLU A 131 -29.22 18.29 -6.43
C GLU A 131 -27.87 18.07 -7.13
N LEU A 132 -27.50 16.82 -7.34
CA LEU A 132 -26.34 16.45 -8.15
C LEU A 132 -26.77 16.13 -9.58
N ALA A 133 -26.01 16.62 -10.56
CA ALA A 133 -26.17 16.22 -11.94
C ALA A 133 -25.68 14.77 -12.15
N LYS A 134 -26.16 14.10 -13.20
CA LYS A 134 -25.57 12.85 -13.70
C LYS A 134 -24.14 13.11 -14.17
N ASN A 135 -23.22 12.17 -13.92
CA ASN A 135 -21.77 12.26 -14.16
C ASN A 135 -21.06 13.19 -13.16
N TYR A 136 -20.13 14.02 -13.64
CA TYR A 136 -19.14 14.69 -12.79
C TYR A 136 -19.69 15.97 -12.16
N ASN A 137 -19.66 16.03 -10.83
CA ASN A 137 -19.97 17.21 -10.04
C ASN A 137 -18.68 17.67 -9.35
N ARG A 138 -18.38 18.96 -9.34
CA ARG A 138 -17.16 19.47 -8.72
C ARG A 138 -17.30 19.37 -7.20
N ILE A 139 -16.23 18.92 -6.55
CA ILE A 139 -16.14 18.80 -5.09
C ILE A 139 -14.85 19.46 -4.61
N GLU A 140 -14.96 20.26 -3.55
CA GLU A 140 -13.84 20.87 -2.86
C GLU A 140 -14.07 20.84 -1.35
N ILE A 141 -13.03 20.51 -0.59
CA ILE A 141 -13.01 20.60 0.87
C ILE A 141 -11.78 21.41 1.26
N ASP A 142 -12.00 22.63 1.74
CA ASP A 142 -10.96 23.50 2.28
C ASP A 142 -10.89 23.35 3.80
N CYS A 143 -9.72 23.00 4.33
CA CYS A 143 -9.48 22.82 5.76
C CYS A 143 -8.39 23.77 6.25
N ALA A 144 -8.56 24.30 7.45
CA ALA A 144 -7.50 24.95 8.21
C ALA A 144 -7.19 24.10 9.45
N SER A 145 -5.92 23.79 9.68
CA SER A 145 -5.50 23.05 10.86
C SER A 145 -5.62 23.93 12.12
N SER A 146 -5.54 23.29 13.29
CA SER A 146 -5.31 23.99 14.55
C SER A 146 -3.93 24.64 14.58
N ALA A 147 -3.67 25.45 15.62
CA ALA A 147 -2.35 26.05 15.87
C ALA A 147 -1.24 25.00 16.09
N LYS A 148 -1.60 23.79 16.51
CA LYS A 148 -0.66 22.66 16.67
C LYS A 148 -0.53 21.82 15.39
N GLY A 149 -1.12 22.24 14.27
CA GLY A 149 -1.12 21.48 13.02
C GLY A 149 -2.05 20.26 13.04
N GLU A 150 -3.03 20.21 13.95
CA GLU A 150 -4.01 19.13 13.96
C GLU A 150 -5.14 19.40 12.97
N SER A 151 -5.55 18.39 12.20
CA SER A 151 -6.75 18.51 11.33
C SER A 151 -7.35 17.13 11.09
N THR A 152 -8.67 17.02 11.26
CA THR A 152 -9.43 15.82 10.87
C THR A 152 -10.65 16.23 10.07
N VAL A 153 -10.86 15.63 8.90
CA VAL A 153 -12.09 15.80 8.12
C VAL A 153 -12.44 14.51 7.40
N ARG A 154 -13.72 14.19 7.30
CA ARG A 154 -14.31 13.09 6.54
C ARG A 154 -15.62 13.57 5.93
N LEU A 155 -15.81 13.28 4.65
CA LEU A 155 -17.05 13.57 3.95
C LEU A 155 -17.94 12.33 3.90
N TYR A 156 -19.17 12.51 4.36
CA TYR A 156 -20.23 11.53 4.26
C TYR A 156 -21.33 12.04 3.33
N TRP A 157 -21.98 11.11 2.65
CA TRP A 157 -23.13 11.40 1.80
C TRP A 157 -24.25 10.39 2.02
N SER A 158 -25.47 10.76 1.66
CA SER A 158 -26.61 9.88 1.53
C SER A 158 -27.42 10.26 0.29
N GLY A 159 -28.27 9.37 -0.17
CA GLY A 159 -29.14 9.61 -1.32
C GLY A 159 -30.35 8.71 -1.29
N GLU A 160 -31.13 8.75 -2.36
CA GLU A 160 -32.29 7.88 -2.50
C GLU A 160 -31.87 6.41 -2.34
N GLY A 161 -32.53 5.71 -1.41
CA GLY A 161 -32.28 4.31 -1.14
C GLY A 161 -30.99 3.98 -0.38
N PHE A 162 -30.30 4.94 0.27
CA PHE A 162 -29.24 4.62 1.24
C PHE A 162 -28.99 5.72 2.29
N GLY A 163 -28.57 5.32 3.49
CA GLY A 163 -28.22 6.23 4.59
C GLY A 163 -26.84 6.88 4.46
N PHE A 164 -26.42 7.63 5.47
CA PHE A 164 -25.09 8.25 5.47
C PHE A 164 -23.97 7.22 5.47
N GLU A 165 -23.04 7.37 4.53
CA GLU A 165 -21.82 6.58 4.40
C GLU A 165 -20.66 7.48 3.92
N PRO A 166 -19.39 7.10 4.14
CA PRO A 166 -18.28 7.80 3.53
C PRO A 166 -18.40 7.76 2.01
N VAL A 167 -18.05 8.84 1.32
CA VAL A 167 -18.07 8.87 -0.14
C VAL A 167 -17.10 7.82 -0.69
N PRO A 168 -17.56 6.82 -1.48
CA PRO A 168 -16.71 5.74 -1.96
C PRO A 168 -15.56 6.25 -2.85
N PRO A 169 -14.35 5.66 -2.75
CA PRO A 169 -13.22 6.07 -3.61
C PRO A 169 -13.50 5.84 -5.10
N GLU A 170 -14.35 4.88 -5.46
CA GLU A 170 -14.69 4.53 -6.84
C GLU A 170 -15.47 5.62 -7.59
N VAL A 171 -16.05 6.58 -6.85
CA VAL A 171 -16.79 7.71 -7.43
C VAL A 171 -16.02 9.03 -7.40
N LEU A 172 -14.79 9.04 -6.88
CA LEU A 172 -13.94 10.23 -6.78
C LEU A 172 -12.91 10.26 -7.90
N PHE A 173 -12.76 11.42 -8.53
CA PHE A 173 -11.81 11.63 -9.62
C PHE A 173 -11.13 13.01 -9.52
N SER A 174 -9.91 13.10 -10.01
CA SER A 174 -9.15 14.35 -10.11
C SER A 174 -8.29 14.30 -11.35
N ARG A 175 -7.88 15.46 -11.86
CA ARG A 175 -6.98 15.54 -13.00
C ARG A 175 -5.58 15.05 -12.59
N GLY A 176 -5.03 14.12 -13.36
CA GLY A 176 -3.68 13.59 -13.13
C GLY A 176 -2.57 14.40 -13.78
N ASP A 177 -2.91 15.42 -14.58
CA ASP A 177 -1.99 16.25 -15.36
C ASP A 177 -1.83 17.67 -14.79
N ASP A 178 -2.37 17.92 -13.59
CA ASP A 178 -2.13 19.17 -12.87
C ASP A 178 -0.62 19.34 -12.63
N ALA A 179 -0.05 20.47 -13.06
CA ALA A 179 1.40 20.67 -13.10
C ALA A 179 2.08 20.51 -11.72
N ASP A 180 1.47 21.05 -10.66
CA ASP A 180 1.99 20.92 -9.30
C ASP A 180 1.94 19.48 -8.79
N LEU A 181 0.85 18.76 -9.09
CA LEU A 181 0.69 17.34 -8.77
C LEU A 181 1.74 16.49 -9.49
N VAL A 182 1.95 16.70 -10.79
CA VAL A 182 2.94 15.96 -11.59
C VAL A 182 4.35 16.20 -11.03
N GLN A 183 4.71 17.46 -10.78
CA GLN A 183 6.00 17.82 -10.22
C GLN A 183 6.23 17.20 -8.85
N GLN A 184 5.27 17.32 -7.93
CA GLN A 184 5.39 16.77 -6.57
C GLN A 184 5.37 15.24 -6.55
N THR A 185 4.67 14.60 -7.49
CA THR A 185 4.72 13.16 -7.69
C THR A 185 6.13 12.71 -8.08
N ALA A 186 6.76 13.39 -9.05
CA ALA A 186 8.12 13.07 -9.47
C ALA A 186 9.14 13.21 -8.33
N VAL A 187 9.05 14.28 -7.53
CA VAL A 187 9.92 14.48 -6.34
C VAL A 187 9.70 13.36 -5.31
N ARG A 188 8.45 12.92 -5.10
CA ARG A 188 8.12 11.82 -4.19
C ARG A 188 8.71 10.50 -4.63
N GLU A 189 8.59 10.19 -5.91
CA GLU A 189 9.15 8.99 -6.52
C GLU A 189 10.68 9.03 -6.43
N GLY A 190 11.29 10.19 -6.66
CA GLY A 190 12.72 10.42 -6.43
C GLY A 190 13.15 10.15 -4.99
N ARG A 191 12.39 10.65 -4.00
CA ARG A 191 12.61 10.38 -2.56
C ARG A 191 12.55 8.89 -2.23
N GLU A 192 11.57 8.17 -2.77
CA GLU A 192 11.43 6.72 -2.57
C GLU A 192 12.57 5.94 -3.22
N LEU A 193 12.94 6.29 -4.45
CA LEU A 193 14.06 5.66 -5.15
C LEU A 193 15.39 5.93 -4.44
N TYR A 194 15.61 7.15 -3.94
CA TYR A 194 16.80 7.50 -3.15
C TYR A 194 16.97 6.59 -1.94
N ALA A 195 15.88 6.35 -1.21
CA ALA A 195 15.87 5.45 -0.06
C ALA A 195 16.04 3.98 -0.46
N THR A 196 15.27 3.51 -1.45
CA THR A 196 15.22 2.09 -1.84
C THR A 196 16.43 1.62 -2.64
N HIS A 197 17.12 2.52 -3.34
CA HIS A 197 18.43 2.28 -3.96
C HIS A 197 19.60 2.55 -3.01
N ALA A 198 19.32 2.93 -1.77
CA ALA A 198 20.30 3.15 -0.71
C ALA A 198 21.39 4.16 -1.13
N CYS A 199 21.03 5.20 -1.90
CA CYS A 199 21.97 6.20 -2.42
C CYS A 199 22.81 6.83 -1.30
N ALA A 200 22.20 7.03 -0.13
CA ALA A 200 22.85 7.62 1.04
C ALA A 200 24.01 6.79 1.62
N ARG A 201 24.09 5.49 1.30
CA ARG A 201 25.16 4.62 1.80
C ARG A 201 26.51 4.91 1.17
N CYS A 202 26.51 5.37 -0.08
CA CYS A 202 27.72 5.82 -0.75
C CYS A 202 27.83 7.33 -0.70
N HIS A 203 26.73 8.07 -0.86
CA HIS A 203 26.82 9.51 -1.06
C HIS A 203 26.67 10.38 0.20
N GLY A 204 26.38 9.79 1.35
CA GLY A 204 25.89 10.55 2.50
C GLY A 204 24.48 11.07 2.24
N LEU A 205 23.96 11.93 3.10
CA LEU A 205 22.66 12.56 2.85
C LEU A 205 22.82 13.87 2.08
N ILE A 206 21.72 14.33 1.50
CA ILE A 206 21.62 15.69 0.94
C ILE A 206 21.83 16.67 2.12
N GLU A 207 22.63 17.70 1.89
CA GLU A 207 23.09 18.65 2.94
C GLU A 207 23.83 17.96 4.12
N ASN A 208 23.90 18.61 5.28
CA ASN A 208 24.55 18.09 6.50
C ASN A 208 23.63 17.15 7.32
N LEU A 209 22.61 16.54 6.70
CA LEU A 209 21.69 15.63 7.38
C LEU A 209 22.41 14.34 7.80
N LYS A 210 21.95 13.70 8.89
CA LYS A 210 22.47 12.40 9.35
C LYS A 210 21.41 11.32 9.25
N LEU A 211 21.85 10.09 8.95
CA LEU A 211 20.94 8.94 8.81
C LEU A 211 20.05 8.70 10.04
N PRO A 212 20.53 8.87 11.28
CA PRO A 212 19.66 8.78 12.47
C PRO A 212 18.52 9.80 12.50
N ASP A 213 18.66 10.94 11.84
CA ASP A 213 17.62 11.98 11.78
C ASP A 213 16.50 11.64 10.77
N CYS A 214 16.73 10.64 9.91
CA CYS A 214 15.75 10.22 8.91
C CYS A 214 14.59 9.49 9.58
N GLN A 215 13.37 10.00 9.37
CA GLN A 215 12.14 9.36 9.84
C GLN A 215 11.50 8.48 8.76
N MET A 216 11.92 8.61 7.50
CA MET A 216 11.52 7.68 6.44
C MET A 216 12.01 6.26 6.75
N PRO A 217 11.13 5.28 7.01
CA PRO A 217 11.55 3.95 7.46
C PRO A 217 12.46 3.23 6.47
N GLU A 218 12.23 3.44 5.17
CA GLU A 218 13.00 2.81 4.09
C GLU A 218 14.48 3.24 4.08
N MET A 219 14.84 4.37 4.69
CA MET A 219 16.25 4.81 4.84
C MET A 219 17.06 3.87 5.75
N HIS A 220 16.37 3.21 6.68
CA HIS A 220 16.95 2.27 7.62
C HIS A 220 16.96 0.83 7.09
N ALA A 221 16.32 0.58 5.94
CA ALA A 221 16.39 -0.71 5.28
C ALA A 221 17.83 -0.98 4.79
N ARG A 222 18.27 -2.23 4.94
CA ARG A 222 19.55 -2.72 4.41
C ARG A 222 19.32 -3.75 3.31
N ALA A 223 20.34 -3.94 2.46
CA ALA A 223 20.35 -5.05 1.51
C ALA A 223 20.50 -6.38 2.27
N ALA A 224 20.47 -7.49 1.55
CA ALA A 224 20.61 -8.80 2.15
C ALA A 224 21.98 -8.95 2.85
N GLN A 225 21.97 -9.44 4.08
CA GLN A 225 23.17 -9.85 4.79
C GLN A 225 23.80 -11.06 4.09
N LEU A 226 25.13 -11.07 4.02
CA LEU A 226 25.94 -12.06 3.31
C LEU A 226 26.94 -12.76 4.25
N ASP A 227 26.78 -12.60 5.55
CA ASP A 227 27.54 -13.22 6.64
C ASP A 227 27.46 -14.75 6.70
N ASP A 228 26.54 -15.34 5.94
CA ASP A 228 26.41 -16.79 5.73
C ASP A 228 26.12 -17.14 4.27
N ALA A 229 26.68 -16.37 3.32
CA ALA A 229 26.40 -16.54 1.90
C ALA A 229 26.77 -17.94 1.37
N GLY A 230 27.85 -18.54 1.87
CA GLY A 230 28.37 -19.84 1.43
C GLY A 230 27.48 -21.03 1.78
N HIS A 231 26.64 -20.92 2.81
CA HIS A 231 25.61 -21.93 3.11
C HIS A 231 24.30 -21.71 2.33
N ARG A 232 24.12 -20.53 1.73
CA ARG A 232 22.83 -20.14 1.15
C ARG A 232 22.80 -20.19 -0.36
N PHE A 233 23.89 -19.78 -1.02
CA PHE A 233 23.91 -19.56 -2.45
C PHE A 233 24.94 -20.43 -3.17
N GLN A 234 24.61 -20.86 -4.38
CA GLN A 234 25.54 -21.54 -5.28
C GLN A 234 26.57 -20.54 -5.83
N SER A 235 27.83 -20.97 -5.96
CA SER A 235 28.92 -20.09 -6.41
C SER A 235 28.72 -19.58 -7.84
N ASP A 236 28.29 -20.45 -8.77
CA ASP A 236 28.05 -20.05 -10.16
C ASP A 236 26.91 -19.02 -10.26
N TRP A 237 25.86 -19.19 -9.45
CA TRP A 237 24.79 -18.21 -9.38
C TRP A 237 25.25 -16.88 -8.80
N LEU A 238 26.11 -16.89 -7.76
CA LEU A 238 26.69 -15.66 -7.22
C LEU A 238 27.49 -14.91 -8.29
N ALA A 239 28.31 -15.61 -9.08
CA ALA A 239 29.08 -15.00 -10.17
C ALA A 239 28.15 -14.40 -11.25
N ALA A 240 27.14 -15.15 -11.70
CA ALA A 240 26.15 -14.65 -12.66
C ALA A 240 25.36 -13.44 -12.12
N TRP A 241 24.98 -13.48 -10.84
CA TRP A 241 24.29 -12.38 -10.18
C TRP A 241 25.17 -11.14 -10.06
N MET A 242 26.48 -11.27 -9.77
CA MET A 242 27.42 -10.13 -9.73
C MET A 242 27.63 -9.50 -11.11
N LEU A 243 27.62 -10.30 -12.18
CA LEU A 243 27.76 -9.82 -13.55
C LEU A 243 26.58 -8.96 -13.99
N ASN A 244 25.36 -9.47 -13.82
CA ASN A 244 24.16 -8.75 -14.18
C ASN A 244 22.94 -9.27 -13.40
N PRO A 245 22.57 -8.65 -12.27
CA PRO A 245 21.38 -9.06 -11.52
C PRO A 245 20.09 -9.02 -12.36
N ARG A 246 20.00 -8.07 -13.30
CA ARG A 246 18.78 -7.83 -14.10
C ARG A 246 18.54 -8.87 -15.18
N SER A 247 19.57 -9.62 -15.63
CA SER A 247 19.35 -10.74 -16.56
C SER A 247 18.67 -11.93 -15.88
N LEU A 248 18.92 -12.12 -14.57
CA LEU A 248 18.29 -13.17 -13.77
C LEU A 248 16.97 -12.71 -13.14
N ARG A 249 16.84 -11.42 -12.87
CA ARG A 249 15.66 -10.82 -12.26
C ARG A 249 15.47 -9.37 -12.74
N PRO A 250 14.52 -9.06 -13.65
CA PRO A 250 14.43 -7.74 -14.27
C PRO A 250 14.14 -6.61 -13.28
N ASP A 251 13.47 -6.91 -12.16
CA ASP A 251 13.16 -5.97 -11.07
C ASP A 251 14.22 -5.97 -9.94
N ALA A 252 15.44 -6.48 -10.20
CA ALA A 252 16.52 -6.48 -9.22
C ALA A 252 16.91 -5.05 -8.80
N THR A 253 16.94 -4.80 -7.49
CA THR A 253 17.38 -3.52 -6.92
C THR A 253 18.89 -3.43 -6.71
N MET A 254 19.60 -4.55 -6.85
CA MET A 254 21.06 -4.55 -6.84
C MET A 254 21.54 -4.04 -8.21
N PRO A 255 22.36 -2.98 -8.27
CA PRO A 255 22.85 -2.45 -9.53
C PRO A 255 23.86 -3.41 -10.17
N ARG A 256 24.07 -3.26 -11.47
CA ARG A 256 25.22 -3.83 -12.16
C ARG A 256 26.44 -2.97 -11.80
N ILE A 257 27.39 -3.54 -11.07
CA ILE A 257 28.60 -2.84 -10.58
C ILE A 257 29.82 -3.21 -11.43
N LEU A 258 29.88 -4.46 -11.90
CA LEU A 258 31.02 -4.96 -12.67
C LEU A 258 30.86 -4.64 -14.15
N VAL A 259 31.81 -3.89 -14.70
CA VAL A 259 31.87 -3.48 -16.11
C VAL A 259 33.29 -3.64 -16.66
N GLY A 260 33.42 -3.73 -17.98
CA GLY A 260 34.71 -3.85 -18.66
C GLY A 260 35.22 -5.30 -18.79
N PRO A 261 36.43 -5.48 -19.37
CA PRO A 261 36.95 -6.78 -19.77
C PRO A 261 37.19 -7.74 -18.60
N ASP A 262 37.49 -7.20 -17.42
CA ASP A 262 37.75 -7.99 -16.21
C ASP A 262 36.49 -8.37 -15.41
N ALA A 263 35.30 -7.92 -15.82
CA ALA A 263 34.06 -8.10 -15.06
C ALA A 263 33.78 -9.57 -14.71
N ALA A 264 33.98 -10.49 -15.66
CA ALA A 264 33.82 -11.93 -15.42
C ALA A 264 34.83 -12.50 -14.43
N ARG A 265 36.07 -11.99 -14.40
CA ARG A 265 37.09 -12.38 -13.42
C ARG A 265 36.74 -11.86 -12.04
N HIS A 266 36.37 -10.60 -11.94
CA HIS A 266 35.96 -10.02 -10.67
C HIS A 266 34.72 -10.72 -10.10
N ALA A 267 33.75 -11.08 -10.94
CA ALA A 267 32.55 -11.79 -10.52
C ALA A 267 32.87 -13.16 -9.90
N ARG A 268 33.69 -13.99 -10.57
CA ARG A 268 34.07 -15.31 -10.05
C ARG A 268 34.95 -15.24 -8.81
N ASP A 269 35.87 -14.26 -8.73
CA ASP A 269 36.70 -14.04 -7.54
C ASP A 269 35.82 -13.64 -6.32
N ILE A 270 34.90 -12.68 -6.50
CA ILE A 270 33.94 -12.28 -5.45
C ILE A 270 33.03 -13.45 -5.05
N ALA A 271 32.55 -14.24 -6.02
CA ALA A 271 31.74 -15.42 -5.74
C ALA A 271 32.51 -16.45 -4.92
N ALA A 272 33.79 -16.70 -5.23
CA ALA A 272 34.66 -17.59 -4.47
C ALA A 272 34.85 -17.10 -3.01
N TYR A 273 34.99 -15.79 -2.80
CA TYR A 273 35.02 -15.21 -1.46
C TYR A 273 33.70 -15.45 -0.71
N LEU A 274 32.56 -15.08 -1.30
CA LEU A 274 31.25 -15.23 -0.65
C LEU A 274 30.91 -16.71 -0.37
N ALA A 275 31.32 -17.63 -1.25
CA ALA A 275 31.18 -19.07 -1.03
C ALA A 275 31.99 -19.57 0.18
N SER A 276 33.08 -18.88 0.55
CA SER A 276 33.87 -19.18 1.74
C SER A 276 33.28 -18.60 3.04
N VAL A 277 32.38 -17.61 2.94
CA VAL A 277 31.74 -16.98 4.10
C VAL A 277 30.62 -17.87 4.62
N LYS A 278 30.90 -18.60 5.70
CA LYS A 278 29.99 -19.54 6.37
C LYS A 278 29.91 -19.21 7.85
N SER A 279 28.71 -19.05 8.37
CA SER A 279 28.43 -18.79 9.79
C SER A 279 27.40 -19.76 10.31
N GLY A 280 27.71 -20.42 11.45
CA GLY A 280 26.86 -21.46 12.02
C GLY A 280 26.85 -22.76 11.21
N PRO A 281 25.96 -23.70 11.54
CA PRO A 281 25.84 -24.97 10.84
C PRO A 281 25.15 -24.81 9.48
N ALA A 282 25.52 -25.67 8.52
CA ALA A 282 24.84 -25.74 7.23
C ALA A 282 23.34 -26.09 7.41
N PRO A 283 22.45 -25.58 6.53
CA PRO A 283 21.02 -25.90 6.57
C PRO A 283 20.75 -27.40 6.50
N ARG A 284 20.11 -27.94 7.54
CA ARG A 284 19.59 -29.31 7.54
C ARG A 284 18.36 -29.43 6.63
N PRO A 285 18.04 -30.63 6.09
CA PRO A 285 16.76 -30.88 5.45
C PRO A 285 15.58 -30.57 6.40
N LEU A 286 14.50 -30.02 5.83
CA LEU A 286 13.24 -29.75 6.51
C LEU A 286 12.15 -30.66 5.93
N GLY A 287 11.31 -31.21 6.81
CA GLY A 287 10.30 -32.19 6.45
C GLY A 287 10.86 -33.61 6.28
N ASP A 288 9.98 -34.60 6.38
CA ASP A 288 10.30 -36.00 6.11
C ASP A 288 9.83 -36.36 4.70
N ALA A 289 10.74 -36.90 3.87
CA ALA A 289 10.51 -37.30 2.48
C ALA A 289 9.61 -36.34 1.66
N PRO A 290 10.02 -35.07 1.43
CA PRO A 290 9.17 -34.07 0.79
C PRO A 290 8.82 -34.45 -0.66
N LYS A 291 7.53 -34.31 -1.01
CA LYS A 291 7.01 -34.61 -2.36
C LYS A 291 6.73 -33.32 -3.11
N ALA A 292 7.21 -33.24 -4.36
CA ALA A 292 6.98 -32.09 -5.22
C ALA A 292 5.48 -31.88 -5.57
N SER A 293 4.67 -32.94 -5.61
CA SER A 293 3.22 -32.83 -5.81
C SER A 293 2.52 -32.07 -4.67
N ASP A 294 2.92 -32.35 -3.42
CA ASP A 294 2.36 -31.68 -2.26
C ASP A 294 2.81 -30.21 -2.22
N GLY A 295 4.06 -29.96 -2.64
CA GLY A 295 4.59 -28.61 -2.82
C GLY A 295 3.86 -27.81 -3.89
N GLU A 296 3.46 -28.44 -5.00
CA GLU A 296 2.64 -27.80 -6.04
C GLU A 296 1.28 -27.38 -5.50
N ALA A 297 0.58 -28.30 -4.82
CA ALA A 297 -0.71 -28.01 -4.20
C ALA A 297 -0.59 -26.86 -3.19
N LEU A 298 0.47 -26.85 -2.39
CA LEU A 298 0.74 -25.79 -1.43
C LEU A 298 1.08 -24.45 -2.10
N PHE A 299 1.85 -24.45 -3.19
CA PHE A 299 2.20 -23.26 -3.96
C PHE A 299 0.96 -22.55 -4.51
N ARG A 300 -0.04 -23.31 -4.97
CA ARG A 300 -1.34 -22.79 -5.41
C ARG A 300 -2.18 -22.32 -4.21
N LYS A 301 -2.29 -23.14 -3.16
CA LYS A 301 -3.08 -22.83 -1.94
C LYS A 301 -2.62 -21.55 -1.23
N LEU A 302 -1.32 -21.25 -1.25
CA LEU A 302 -0.74 -20.02 -0.69
C LEU A 302 -0.72 -18.84 -1.67
N ALA A 303 -1.26 -19.01 -2.89
CA ALA A 303 -1.22 -18.05 -3.99
C ALA A 303 0.19 -17.54 -4.34
N CYS A 304 1.20 -18.40 -4.23
CA CYS A 304 2.53 -18.03 -4.67
C CYS A 304 2.53 -17.68 -6.17
N ASN A 305 1.71 -18.37 -6.98
CA ASN A 305 1.50 -18.11 -8.40
C ASN A 305 0.85 -16.76 -8.74
N SER A 306 0.23 -16.05 -7.79
CA SER A 306 -0.28 -14.68 -7.99
C SER A 306 0.84 -13.63 -8.02
N CYS A 307 2.01 -13.97 -7.47
CA CYS A 307 3.19 -13.12 -7.47
C CYS A 307 4.34 -13.74 -8.28
N HIS A 308 4.36 -15.05 -8.48
CA HIS A 308 5.47 -15.79 -9.08
C HIS A 308 5.07 -16.58 -10.33
N ARG A 309 6.04 -16.81 -11.21
CA ARG A 309 5.94 -17.65 -12.41
C ARG A 309 7.24 -18.42 -12.63
N PHE A 310 7.24 -19.45 -13.47
CA PHE A 310 8.45 -20.22 -13.80
C PHE A 310 9.04 -19.92 -15.17
N SER A 311 8.37 -19.12 -16.00
CA SER A 311 8.91 -18.70 -17.30
C SER A 311 10.16 -17.82 -17.15
N GLU A 312 10.97 -17.78 -18.21
CA GLU A 312 12.23 -17.03 -18.23
C GLU A 312 12.03 -15.54 -17.85
N PRO A 313 13.01 -14.93 -17.17
CA PRO A 313 13.00 -13.51 -16.83
C PRO A 313 12.68 -12.55 -17.97
N SER A 314 13.21 -12.82 -19.17
CA SER A 314 13.04 -12.01 -20.40
C SER A 314 11.62 -12.04 -20.95
N GLN A 315 10.86 -13.11 -20.68
CA GLN A 315 9.49 -13.24 -21.17
C GLN A 315 8.58 -12.25 -20.44
N LYS A 316 7.79 -11.51 -21.22
CA LYS A 316 6.79 -10.59 -20.69
C LYS A 316 5.70 -11.39 -19.97
N ASP A 317 5.31 -10.95 -18.77
CA ASP A 317 4.17 -11.48 -18.03
C ASP A 317 3.18 -10.33 -17.84
N GLU A 318 1.97 -10.48 -18.39
CA GLU A 318 0.93 -9.44 -18.36
C GLU A 318 0.49 -9.10 -16.93
N LEU A 319 0.62 -10.07 -16.02
CA LEU A 319 0.33 -9.91 -14.60
C LEU A 319 1.50 -9.30 -13.82
N GLY A 320 2.68 -9.10 -14.42
CA GLY A 320 3.87 -8.55 -13.76
C GLY A 320 4.42 -9.42 -12.63
N ARG A 321 4.33 -10.76 -12.76
CA ARG A 321 4.83 -11.74 -11.79
C ARG A 321 6.34 -11.95 -11.89
N LEU A 322 6.94 -12.24 -10.73
CA LEU A 322 8.37 -12.48 -10.54
C LEU A 322 8.76 -13.89 -11.01
N SER A 323 9.72 -13.99 -11.92
CA SER A 323 10.24 -15.27 -12.35
C SER A 323 11.00 -16.00 -11.22
N LEU A 324 10.71 -17.29 -11.07
CA LEU A 324 11.40 -18.27 -10.22
C LEU A 324 12.26 -19.23 -11.04
N ASP A 325 12.41 -18.99 -12.34
CA ASP A 325 13.08 -19.89 -13.27
C ASP A 325 14.49 -20.32 -12.81
N HIS A 326 15.23 -19.42 -12.16
CA HIS A 326 16.59 -19.67 -11.68
C HIS A 326 16.69 -20.01 -10.18
N VAL A 327 15.58 -20.28 -9.48
CA VAL A 327 15.62 -20.49 -8.02
C VAL A 327 16.39 -21.76 -7.63
N GLY A 328 16.30 -22.83 -8.43
CA GLY A 328 17.06 -24.06 -8.22
C GLY A 328 18.57 -23.88 -8.40
N ALA A 329 18.99 -23.05 -9.37
CA ALA A 329 20.39 -22.67 -9.56
C ALA A 329 20.90 -21.72 -8.47
N LYS A 330 20.01 -20.96 -7.82
CA LYS A 330 20.37 -19.95 -6.82
C LYS A 330 20.79 -20.54 -5.48
N TYR A 331 19.95 -21.40 -4.90
CA TYR A 331 20.09 -21.82 -3.51
C TYR A 331 20.88 -23.13 -3.37
N GLN A 332 21.75 -23.18 -2.36
CA GLN A 332 22.31 -24.45 -1.86
C GLN A 332 21.19 -25.40 -1.45
N PRO A 333 21.39 -26.74 -1.49
CA PRO A 333 20.41 -27.70 -0.98
C PRO A 333 19.92 -27.31 0.42
N HIS A 334 18.61 -27.43 0.66
CA HIS A 334 17.93 -27.11 1.92
C HIS A 334 17.85 -25.61 2.29
N ALA A 335 18.75 -24.77 1.77
CA ALA A 335 18.75 -23.34 2.07
C ALA A 335 17.47 -22.63 1.59
N LEU A 336 16.82 -23.15 0.54
CA LEU A 336 15.56 -22.58 0.03
C LEU A 336 14.41 -22.81 1.03
N ALA A 337 14.24 -24.01 1.60
CA ALA A 337 13.21 -24.26 2.61
C ALA A 337 13.40 -23.36 3.85
N HIS A 338 14.64 -23.20 4.34
CA HIS A 338 14.92 -22.29 5.46
C HIS A 338 14.61 -20.83 5.12
N PHE A 339 14.90 -20.38 3.88
CA PHE A 339 14.50 -19.05 3.42
C PHE A 339 12.98 -18.89 3.39
N LEU A 340 12.23 -19.87 2.90
CA LEU A 340 10.76 -19.80 2.82
C LEU A 340 10.12 -19.75 4.21
N LYS A 341 10.73 -20.41 5.21
CA LYS A 341 10.27 -20.40 6.59
C LYS A 341 10.53 -19.06 7.29
N GLU A 342 11.67 -18.42 7.01
CA GLU A 342 12.04 -17.13 7.61
C GLU A 342 12.60 -16.12 6.58
N PRO A 343 11.78 -15.62 5.63
CA PRO A 343 12.28 -14.75 4.55
C PRO A 343 13.00 -13.48 5.03
N GLN A 344 12.58 -12.98 6.18
CA GLN A 344 13.07 -11.77 6.83
C GLN A 344 14.45 -11.93 7.50
N LYS A 345 14.90 -13.17 7.77
CA LYS A 345 16.08 -13.46 8.62
C LYS A 345 17.32 -12.67 8.21
N HIS A 346 17.61 -12.65 6.90
CA HIS A 346 18.79 -11.97 6.36
C HIS A 346 18.47 -10.63 5.69
N ARG A 347 17.19 -10.22 5.67
CA ARG A 347 16.73 -8.93 5.15
C ARG A 347 15.37 -8.60 5.77
N PRO A 348 15.31 -7.89 6.91
CA PRO A 348 14.04 -7.61 7.59
C PRO A 348 12.98 -6.94 6.69
N TRP A 349 13.42 -6.06 5.79
CA TRP A 349 12.59 -5.33 4.84
C TRP A 349 12.34 -6.09 3.52
N ILE A 350 12.53 -7.40 3.45
CA ILE A 350 12.22 -8.17 2.24
C ILE A 350 10.72 -8.03 1.86
N ARG A 351 10.42 -8.17 0.56
CA ARG A 351 9.05 -8.17 0.03
C ARG A 351 8.35 -9.52 0.14
N MET A 352 9.11 -10.62 0.05
CA MET A 352 8.59 -11.98 0.26
C MET A 352 8.08 -12.08 1.69
N PRO A 353 6.78 -12.32 1.92
CA PRO A 353 6.23 -12.28 3.26
C PRO A 353 6.37 -13.63 3.96
N ASP A 354 6.22 -13.63 5.28
CA ASP A 354 6.33 -14.83 6.09
C ASP A 354 4.97 -15.52 6.20
N PHE A 355 4.84 -16.69 5.56
CA PHE A 355 3.63 -17.50 5.59
C PHE A 355 3.55 -18.40 6.83
N LYS A 356 4.46 -18.31 7.80
CA LYS A 356 4.50 -19.17 9.00
C LYS A 356 4.47 -20.66 8.63
N LEU A 357 5.32 -21.05 7.67
CA LEU A 357 5.39 -22.42 7.18
C LEU A 357 5.90 -23.37 8.26
N SER A 358 5.34 -24.59 8.30
CA SER A 358 5.95 -25.69 9.04
C SER A 358 7.21 -26.22 8.33
N ASP A 359 8.02 -27.04 9.02
CA ASP A 359 9.18 -27.70 8.39
C ASP A 359 8.76 -28.57 7.19
N ALA A 360 7.64 -29.29 7.30
CA ALA A 360 7.10 -30.12 6.23
C ALA A 360 6.65 -29.28 5.03
N GLU A 361 5.91 -28.19 5.27
CA GLU A 361 5.45 -27.26 4.23
C GLU A 361 6.63 -26.64 3.47
N ALA A 362 7.65 -26.19 4.20
CA ALA A 362 8.84 -25.59 3.61
C ALA A 362 9.64 -26.59 2.76
N GLY A 363 9.79 -27.84 3.22
CA GLY A 363 10.45 -28.92 2.48
C GLY A 363 9.72 -29.30 1.19
N GLN A 364 8.40 -29.42 1.25
CA GLN A 364 7.55 -29.71 0.08
C GLN A 364 7.66 -28.60 -0.98
N LEU A 365 7.58 -27.33 -0.56
CA LEU A 365 7.75 -26.19 -1.47
C LEU A 365 9.13 -26.17 -2.11
N GLU A 366 10.21 -26.40 -1.36
CA GLU A 366 11.55 -26.50 -1.95
C GLU A 366 11.63 -27.60 -3.02
N ALA A 367 11.09 -28.79 -2.74
CA ALA A 367 11.08 -29.90 -3.70
C ALA A 367 10.36 -29.52 -5.00
N TYR A 368 9.19 -28.88 -4.90
CA TYR A 368 8.44 -28.39 -6.06
C TYR A 368 9.20 -27.28 -6.82
N LEU A 369 9.66 -26.25 -6.11
CA LEU A 369 10.34 -25.10 -6.72
C LEU A 369 11.60 -25.51 -7.48
N ARG A 370 12.38 -26.47 -6.94
CA ARG A 370 13.57 -27.01 -7.61
C ARG A 370 13.21 -27.85 -8.83
N LYS A 371 12.14 -28.66 -8.75
CA LYS A 371 11.66 -29.47 -9.88
C LYS A 371 11.24 -28.58 -11.05
N GLU A 372 10.51 -27.50 -10.77
CA GLU A 372 9.96 -26.62 -11.81
C GLU A 372 10.94 -25.56 -12.33
N SER A 373 11.93 -25.16 -11.55
CA SER A 373 12.95 -24.22 -12.01
C SER A 373 13.87 -24.83 -13.06
N LYS A 374 13.83 -24.34 -14.31
CA LYS A 374 14.62 -24.87 -15.43
C LYS A 374 15.81 -23.99 -15.81
N GLY A 375 15.78 -22.73 -15.39
CA GLY A 375 16.83 -21.75 -15.62
C GLY A 375 18.18 -22.22 -15.09
N LYS A 376 19.17 -22.21 -15.98
CA LYS A 376 20.56 -22.57 -15.69
C LYS A 376 21.42 -21.31 -15.71
N VAL A 377 22.47 -21.31 -14.91
CA VAL A 377 23.54 -20.31 -14.99
C VAL A 377 24.78 -20.96 -15.58
N ALA A 378 25.62 -20.17 -16.25
CA ALA A 378 26.88 -20.67 -16.78
C ALA A 378 27.78 -21.15 -15.64
N VAL A 379 28.42 -22.30 -15.82
CA VAL A 379 29.47 -22.77 -14.92
C VAL A 379 30.71 -21.92 -15.18
N HIS A 380 31.34 -21.44 -14.11
CA HIS A 380 32.52 -20.59 -14.23
C HIS A 380 33.78 -21.31 -13.72
N GLU A 381 34.92 -20.89 -14.26
CA GLU A 381 36.21 -21.27 -13.67
C GLU A 381 36.28 -20.84 -12.21
N LYS A 382 37.03 -21.60 -11.41
CA LYS A 382 37.23 -21.30 -9.99
C LYS A 382 37.89 -19.92 -9.81
N GLY A 383 37.24 -19.06 -9.04
CA GLY A 383 37.80 -17.77 -8.63
C GLY A 383 38.78 -17.86 -7.46
N ASP A 384 39.48 -16.77 -7.19
CA ASP A 384 40.38 -16.58 -6.05
C ASP A 384 39.66 -15.80 -4.94
N ALA A 385 39.44 -16.46 -3.80
CA ALA A 385 38.74 -15.87 -2.66
C ALA A 385 39.49 -14.68 -2.02
N ARG A 386 40.83 -14.66 -2.04
CA ARG A 386 41.59 -13.53 -1.47
C ARG A 386 41.47 -12.29 -2.35
N ARG A 387 41.55 -12.47 -3.68
CA ARG A 387 41.25 -11.37 -4.63
C ARG A 387 39.80 -10.93 -4.51
N GLY A 388 38.88 -11.88 -4.39
CA GLY A 388 37.46 -11.64 -4.19
C GLY A 388 37.16 -10.77 -2.98
N GLU A 389 37.78 -11.08 -1.84
CA GLU A 389 37.65 -10.28 -0.62
C GLU A 389 38.14 -8.84 -0.83
N LYS A 390 39.32 -8.68 -1.44
CA LYS A 390 39.89 -7.36 -1.74
C LYS A 390 38.97 -6.56 -2.67
N LEU A 391 38.40 -7.19 -3.70
CA LEU A 391 37.44 -6.57 -4.61
C LEU A 391 36.14 -6.20 -3.90
N PHE A 392 35.58 -7.11 -3.09
CA PHE A 392 34.35 -6.88 -2.34
C PHE A 392 34.45 -5.66 -1.41
N ARG A 393 35.59 -5.52 -0.72
CA ARG A 393 35.89 -4.33 0.11
C ARG A 393 36.15 -3.09 -0.74
N GLY A 394 37.01 -3.21 -1.76
CA GLY A 394 37.45 -2.08 -2.60
C GLY A 394 36.35 -1.48 -3.49
N MET A 395 35.35 -2.27 -3.87
CA MET A 395 34.18 -1.81 -4.64
C MET A 395 33.03 -1.28 -3.77
N GLY A 396 33.18 -1.31 -2.44
CA GLY A 396 32.17 -0.80 -1.51
C GLY A 396 30.94 -1.69 -1.37
N CYS A 397 31.02 -2.99 -1.67
CA CYS A 397 29.88 -3.92 -1.51
C CYS A 397 29.32 -3.91 -0.08
N GLN A 398 30.19 -3.68 0.90
CA GLN A 398 29.85 -3.59 2.33
C GLN A 398 29.01 -2.36 2.72
N ASN A 399 28.90 -1.34 1.84
CA ASN A 399 28.00 -0.21 2.06
C ASN A 399 26.52 -0.65 2.08
N CYS A 400 26.21 -1.75 1.38
CA CYS A 400 24.85 -2.31 1.29
C CYS A 400 24.75 -3.69 1.96
N HIS A 401 25.74 -4.56 1.75
CA HIS A 401 25.74 -5.96 2.20
C HIS A 401 26.62 -6.15 3.44
N LEU A 402 26.02 -6.47 4.58
CA LEU A 402 26.80 -6.72 5.79
C LEU A 402 27.53 -8.06 5.71
N VAL A 403 28.85 -7.97 5.90
CA VAL A 403 29.78 -9.06 6.17
C VAL A 403 30.79 -8.49 7.16
N GLY A 404 30.64 -8.79 8.46
CA GLY A 404 31.42 -8.15 9.53
C GLY A 404 31.08 -6.65 9.73
N ALA A 405 32.04 -5.86 10.23
CA ALA A 405 31.86 -4.42 10.46
C ALA A 405 31.94 -3.62 9.14
N PRO A 406 31.03 -2.65 8.91
CA PRO A 406 31.01 -1.89 7.65
C PRO A 406 32.20 -0.91 7.59
N PRO A 407 33.04 -0.90 6.52
CA PRO A 407 33.91 0.22 6.24
C PRO A 407 33.09 1.42 5.77
N LYS A 408 33.60 2.62 6.00
CA LYS A 408 33.01 3.86 5.47
C LYS A 408 33.65 4.18 4.13
N PHE A 409 33.03 3.73 3.03
CA PHE A 409 33.35 4.25 1.71
C PHE A 409 32.30 5.32 1.35
N LEU A 410 32.68 6.59 1.41
CA LEU A 410 31.81 7.71 1.05
C LEU A 410 32.35 8.41 -0.21
N VAL A 411 31.47 8.59 -1.20
CA VAL A 411 31.69 9.33 -2.43
C VAL A 411 30.81 10.57 -2.37
N ARG A 412 31.40 11.77 -2.26
CA ARG A 412 30.60 13.01 -2.24
C ARG A 412 29.73 13.09 -3.51
N PHE A 413 28.47 13.52 -3.37
CA PHE A 413 27.67 13.87 -4.54
C PHE A 413 28.42 14.87 -5.42
N GLY A 414 28.36 14.69 -6.74
CA GLY A 414 28.79 15.70 -7.69
C GLY A 414 27.98 16.99 -7.51
N ARG A 415 28.39 18.07 -8.17
CA ARG A 415 27.63 19.32 -8.15
C ARG A 415 26.20 19.09 -8.66
N HIS A 416 25.20 19.69 -8.00
CA HIS A 416 23.77 19.51 -8.31
C HIS A 416 23.36 20.04 -9.71
N ASP A 417 24.28 20.69 -10.43
CA ASP A 417 24.13 21.19 -11.81
C ASP A 417 24.46 20.13 -12.88
N ARG A 418 25.04 18.98 -12.51
CA ARG A 418 25.40 17.87 -13.43
C ARG A 418 24.80 16.54 -13.00
N LEU A 419 23.46 16.45 -13.08
CA LEU A 419 22.68 15.25 -12.71
C LEU A 419 22.41 14.30 -13.88
N ASP A 420 23.16 14.43 -14.96
CA ASP A 420 23.10 13.62 -16.19
C ASP A 420 24.32 12.70 -16.36
N GLN A 421 25.14 12.55 -15.30
CA GLN A 421 26.37 11.75 -15.28
C GLN A 421 26.31 10.61 -14.24
N GLY A 422 27.22 9.64 -14.34
CA GLY A 422 27.36 8.54 -13.40
C GLY A 422 26.09 7.68 -13.30
N CYS A 423 25.58 7.46 -12.09
CA CYS A 423 24.36 6.65 -11.86
C CYS A 423 23.11 7.22 -12.54
N LEU A 424 23.07 8.51 -12.84
CA LEU A 424 21.95 9.19 -13.49
C LEU A 424 22.14 9.39 -15.00
N ALA A 425 23.27 8.99 -15.56
CA ALA A 425 23.47 9.05 -17.00
C ALA A 425 22.46 8.15 -17.73
N ALA A 426 22.02 8.58 -18.92
CA ALA A 426 21.13 7.76 -19.75
C ALA A 426 21.87 6.55 -20.36
N LYS A 427 23.17 6.72 -20.63
CA LYS A 427 24.11 5.72 -21.15
C LYS A 427 25.49 5.98 -20.54
N ASP A 428 26.40 5.03 -20.67
CA ASP A 428 27.81 5.19 -20.33
C ASP A 428 28.07 5.66 -18.88
N HIS A 429 27.69 4.82 -17.92
CA HIS A 429 27.83 5.09 -16.48
C HIS A 429 29.29 5.14 -15.98
N GLY A 430 30.28 4.90 -16.85
CA GLY A 430 31.68 4.79 -16.47
C GLY A 430 31.88 3.71 -15.40
N ARG A 431 32.43 4.09 -14.24
CA ARG A 431 32.59 3.20 -13.07
C ARG A 431 31.42 3.25 -12.08
N ALA A 432 30.38 4.04 -12.36
CA ALA A 432 29.25 4.18 -11.47
C ALA A 432 28.31 2.96 -11.56
N PRO A 433 27.65 2.55 -10.47
CA PRO A 433 26.67 1.48 -10.50
C PRO A 433 25.50 1.78 -11.46
N ASP A 434 25.14 0.79 -12.28
CA ASP A 434 24.01 0.87 -13.19
C ASP A 434 22.77 0.23 -12.54
N PHE A 435 21.84 1.07 -12.08
CA PHE A 435 20.56 0.67 -11.48
C PHE A 435 19.47 0.31 -12.51
N GLY A 436 19.70 0.51 -13.81
CA GLY A 436 18.69 0.25 -14.85
C GLY A 436 17.47 1.16 -14.74
N MET A 437 17.67 2.41 -14.31
CA MET A 437 16.57 3.36 -14.11
C MET A 437 15.91 3.73 -15.45
N THR A 438 14.59 3.96 -15.42
CA THR A 438 13.87 4.58 -16.55
C THR A 438 14.10 6.09 -16.59
N ASP A 439 13.72 6.74 -17.69
CA ASP A 439 13.80 8.21 -17.81
C ASP A 439 12.99 8.91 -16.72
N ALA A 440 11.79 8.42 -16.43
CA ALA A 440 10.95 8.96 -15.36
C ALA A 440 11.61 8.80 -13.98
N GLN A 441 12.25 7.65 -13.71
CA GLN A 441 12.96 7.43 -12.44
C GLN A 441 14.18 8.35 -12.31
N ARG A 442 14.96 8.53 -13.39
CA ARG A 442 16.08 9.51 -13.42
C ARG A 442 15.59 10.92 -13.16
N ALA A 443 14.52 11.35 -13.85
CA ALA A 443 13.94 12.67 -13.69
C ALA A 443 13.41 12.89 -12.27
N GLY A 444 12.73 11.91 -11.69
CA GLY A 444 12.26 11.94 -10.30
C GLY A 444 13.41 12.05 -9.30
N LEU A 445 14.46 11.24 -9.45
CA LEU A 445 15.67 11.34 -8.61
C LEU A 445 16.30 12.71 -8.73
N ALA A 446 16.47 13.21 -9.95
CA ALA A 446 17.07 14.52 -10.20
C ALA A 446 16.23 15.65 -9.59
N ALA A 447 14.90 15.55 -9.65
CA ALA A 447 14.00 16.49 -9.00
C ALA A 447 14.14 16.45 -7.47
N PHE A 448 14.26 15.26 -6.87
CA PHE A 448 14.47 15.10 -5.44
C PHE A 448 15.83 15.61 -4.96
N LEU A 449 16.90 15.32 -5.70
CA LEU A 449 18.27 15.77 -5.37
C LEU A 449 18.44 17.29 -5.42
N LYS A 450 17.54 18.00 -6.11
CA LYS A 450 17.47 19.48 -6.11
C LYS A 450 16.78 20.07 -4.88
N THR A 451 16.21 19.24 -4.00
CA THR A 451 15.61 19.68 -2.73
C THR A 451 16.62 19.76 -1.59
N ASP A 452 16.20 20.23 -0.41
CA ASP A 452 17.02 20.23 0.81
C ASP A 452 17.09 18.86 1.51
N GLY A 453 16.41 17.84 0.98
CA GLY A 453 16.39 16.49 1.54
C GLY A 453 15.65 16.35 2.88
N LYS A 454 15.14 17.44 3.49
CA LYS A 454 14.47 17.40 4.82
C LYS A 454 13.19 16.57 4.81
N SER A 455 12.64 16.27 3.64
CA SER A 455 11.54 15.32 3.55
C SER A 455 11.92 13.90 3.98
N LEU A 456 13.21 13.55 4.05
CA LEU A 456 13.69 12.28 4.63
C LEU A 456 13.59 12.27 6.16
N THR A 457 13.63 13.43 6.82
CA THR A 457 13.52 13.56 8.29
C THR A 457 12.07 13.67 8.77
N ARG A 458 11.12 13.45 7.87
CA ARG A 458 9.68 13.50 8.13
C ARG A 458 9.01 12.28 7.53
N GLU A 459 7.94 11.80 8.16
CA GLU A 459 7.11 10.74 7.62
C GLU A 459 5.64 10.98 7.97
N THR A 460 4.74 10.45 7.15
CA THR A 460 3.31 10.43 7.47
C THR A 460 2.77 9.00 7.32
N PRO A 461 2.06 8.46 8.34
CA PRO A 461 1.59 7.08 8.28
C PRO A 461 0.76 6.76 7.02
N ALA A 462 -0.11 7.69 6.58
CA ALA A 462 -0.95 7.49 5.40
C ALA A 462 -0.15 7.39 4.08
N GLU A 463 0.96 8.12 3.93
CA GLU A 463 1.81 7.95 2.75
C GLU A 463 2.63 6.66 2.83
N PHE A 464 3.13 6.32 4.02
CA PHE A 464 3.81 5.05 4.23
C PHE A 464 2.92 3.87 3.84
N SER A 465 1.68 3.81 4.34
CA SER A 465 0.76 2.70 4.02
C SER A 465 0.45 2.63 2.53
N ARG A 466 0.24 3.76 1.85
CA ARG A 466 0.04 3.78 0.40
C ARG A 466 1.24 3.18 -0.36
N ARG A 467 2.47 3.58 -0.02
CA ARG A 467 3.69 3.04 -0.62
C ARG A 467 3.82 1.54 -0.35
N GLN A 468 3.61 1.11 0.89
CA GLN A 468 3.77 -0.29 1.27
C GLN A 468 2.69 -1.20 0.69
N VAL A 469 1.43 -0.77 0.59
CA VAL A 469 0.37 -1.55 -0.08
C VAL A 469 0.72 -1.82 -1.54
N LYS A 470 1.33 -0.84 -2.23
CA LYS A 470 1.82 -1.00 -3.60
C LYS A 470 3.07 -1.90 -3.66
N SER A 471 4.08 -1.62 -2.83
CA SER A 471 5.38 -2.31 -2.83
C SER A 471 5.27 -3.79 -2.47
N LEU A 472 4.39 -4.13 -1.52
CA LEU A 472 4.10 -5.50 -1.10
C LEU A 472 3.09 -6.20 -2.02
N GLN A 473 2.55 -5.52 -3.03
CA GLN A 473 1.53 -6.03 -3.95
C GLN A 473 0.33 -6.64 -3.21
N CYS A 474 -0.23 -5.94 -2.22
CA CYS A 474 -1.39 -6.47 -1.50
C CYS A 474 -2.59 -6.74 -2.43
N ASN A 475 -2.63 -6.07 -3.59
CA ASN A 475 -3.62 -6.27 -4.65
C ASN A 475 -3.46 -7.57 -5.45
N SER A 476 -2.36 -8.32 -5.27
CA SER A 476 -2.25 -9.69 -5.80
C SER A 476 -3.27 -10.62 -5.14
N CYS A 477 -3.64 -10.36 -3.88
CA CYS A 477 -4.63 -11.15 -3.14
C CYS A 477 -5.92 -10.37 -2.87
N HIS A 478 -5.82 -9.12 -2.44
CA HIS A 478 -6.98 -8.34 -1.99
C HIS A 478 -7.46 -7.32 -3.03
N ARG A 479 -8.78 -7.23 -3.23
CA ARG A 479 -9.36 -6.08 -3.93
C ARG A 479 -9.15 -4.79 -3.13
N ARG A 480 -9.01 -3.67 -3.83
CA ARG A 480 -8.96 -2.32 -3.25
C ARG A 480 -9.51 -1.32 -4.26
N ASP A 481 -10.46 -0.49 -3.84
CA ASP A 481 -11.11 0.60 -4.60
C ASP A 481 -11.64 0.17 -5.97
N GLY A 482 -12.43 -0.90 -6.01
CA GLY A 482 -12.93 -1.47 -7.27
C GLY A 482 -11.89 -2.17 -8.15
N GLY A 483 -10.59 -2.13 -7.81
CA GLY A 483 -9.54 -2.82 -8.56
C GLY A 483 -9.66 -4.35 -8.52
N THR A 484 -9.35 -5.01 -9.63
CA THR A 484 -9.33 -6.48 -9.68
C THR A 484 -8.12 -7.03 -8.92
N THR A 485 -8.28 -8.21 -8.33
CA THR A 485 -7.19 -8.97 -7.70
C THR A 485 -6.72 -10.08 -8.62
N ARG A 486 -5.43 -10.39 -8.59
CA ARG A 486 -4.84 -11.51 -9.36
C ARG A 486 -5.26 -12.87 -8.81
N TRP A 487 -5.70 -12.92 -7.56
CA TRP A 487 -6.21 -14.13 -6.90
C TRP A 487 -7.28 -14.85 -7.74
N TYR A 488 -8.25 -14.13 -8.30
CA TYR A 488 -9.29 -14.73 -9.15
C TYR A 488 -8.84 -15.01 -10.58
N GLN A 489 -7.73 -14.42 -11.03
CA GLN A 489 -7.23 -14.59 -12.40
C GLN A 489 -6.31 -15.81 -12.54
N VAL A 490 -5.80 -16.33 -11.42
CA VAL A 490 -4.68 -17.28 -11.40
C VAL A 490 -5.01 -18.60 -10.69
N LEU A 491 -6.11 -18.64 -9.92
CA LEU A 491 -6.51 -19.82 -9.17
C LEU A 491 -7.89 -20.29 -9.61
N GLU A 492 -7.93 -21.34 -10.42
CA GLU A 492 -9.10 -22.19 -10.59
C GLU A 492 -8.71 -23.59 -10.07
N GLU A 493 -9.42 -24.10 -9.07
CA GLU A 493 -9.28 -25.49 -8.60
C GLU A 493 -10.43 -26.30 -9.19
N ASP A 494 -10.14 -27.27 -10.07
CA ASP A 494 -11.14 -28.22 -10.60
C ASP A 494 -12.46 -27.56 -11.09
N GLY A 495 -12.33 -26.40 -11.77
CA GLY A 495 -13.48 -25.62 -12.26
C GLY A 495 -14.24 -24.82 -11.19
N LYS A 496 -13.68 -24.64 -9.99
CA LYS A 496 -14.25 -23.85 -8.89
C LYS A 496 -13.53 -22.51 -8.76
N GLU A 497 -14.31 -21.44 -8.61
CA GLU A 497 -13.79 -20.12 -8.28
C GLU A 497 -13.04 -20.15 -6.92
N PRO A 498 -11.94 -19.40 -6.78
CA PRO A 498 -11.17 -19.39 -5.56
C PRO A 498 -11.88 -18.59 -4.47
N GLU A 499 -11.52 -18.87 -3.21
CA GLU A 499 -12.21 -18.29 -2.04
C GLU A 499 -12.24 -16.76 -2.07
N LYS A 500 -13.37 -16.18 -1.69
CA LYS A 500 -13.54 -14.73 -1.68
C LYS A 500 -12.76 -14.07 -0.54
N LEU A 501 -11.68 -13.35 -0.87
CA LEU A 501 -10.83 -12.67 0.11
C LEU A 501 -11.37 -11.29 0.51
N PRO A 502 -11.18 -10.84 1.77
CA PRO A 502 -11.66 -9.53 2.23
C PRO A 502 -11.08 -8.36 1.43
N SER A 503 -11.91 -7.37 1.09
CA SER A 503 -11.44 -6.13 0.46
C SER A 503 -10.62 -5.26 1.43
N LEU A 504 -9.61 -4.58 0.89
CA LEU A 504 -8.82 -3.56 1.60
C LEU A 504 -9.35 -2.13 1.40
N THR A 505 -10.45 -1.93 0.64
CA THR A 505 -11.02 -0.59 0.38
C THR A 505 -11.27 0.17 1.67
N TRP A 506 -11.95 -0.47 2.63
CA TRP A 506 -12.39 0.13 3.90
C TRP A 506 -11.57 -0.31 5.10
N ALA A 507 -10.35 -0.85 4.90
CA ALA A 507 -9.62 -1.53 5.98
C ALA A 507 -9.39 -0.66 7.23
N GLY A 508 -9.10 0.64 7.06
CA GLY A 508 -8.80 1.56 8.16
C GLY A 508 -10.02 2.11 8.90
N GLU A 509 -11.15 2.26 8.21
CA GLU A 509 -12.44 2.55 8.85
C GLU A 509 -12.99 1.31 9.56
N LYS A 510 -12.78 0.13 8.97
CA LYS A 510 -13.31 -1.14 9.45
C LYS A 510 -12.59 -1.64 10.69
N LEU A 511 -11.27 -1.71 10.63
CA LEU A 511 -10.46 -2.45 11.60
C LEU A 511 -9.76 -1.53 12.58
N LYS A 512 -9.75 -1.91 13.85
CA LYS A 512 -8.96 -1.23 14.87
C LYS A 512 -7.46 -1.39 14.58
N PRO A 513 -6.64 -0.33 14.71
CA PRO A 513 -5.20 -0.40 14.44
C PRO A 513 -4.49 -1.45 15.30
N ALA A 514 -4.80 -1.54 16.60
CA ALA A 514 -4.19 -2.52 17.50
C ALA A 514 -4.41 -3.97 17.02
N TRP A 515 -5.61 -4.30 16.54
CA TRP A 515 -5.92 -5.61 15.98
C TRP A 515 -5.22 -5.83 14.63
N THR A 516 -5.24 -4.81 13.75
CA THR A 516 -4.59 -4.85 12.43
C THR A 516 -3.08 -5.05 12.55
N LYS A 517 -2.43 -4.43 13.53
CA LYS A 517 -1.01 -4.62 13.85
C LYS A 517 -0.71 -6.08 14.14
N LYS A 518 -1.46 -6.73 15.04
CA LYS A 518 -1.26 -8.16 15.37
C LYS A 518 -1.40 -9.06 14.14
N LEU A 519 -2.45 -8.81 13.33
CA LEU A 519 -2.68 -9.54 12.08
C LEU A 519 -1.48 -9.41 11.13
N LEU A 520 -1.06 -8.18 10.84
CA LEU A 520 0.05 -7.91 9.92
C LEU A 520 1.40 -8.33 10.48
N ALA A 521 1.57 -8.42 11.80
CA ALA A 521 2.77 -8.95 12.42
C ALA A 521 2.85 -10.48 12.38
N GLY A 522 1.76 -11.17 12.01
CA GLY A 522 1.71 -12.63 12.01
C GLY A 522 1.62 -13.23 13.41
N ILE A 523 1.07 -12.47 14.37
CA ILE A 523 0.82 -12.90 15.75
C ILE A 523 -0.66 -12.68 16.16
N PRO A 524 -1.64 -13.07 15.32
CA PRO A 524 -3.03 -12.96 15.72
C PRO A 524 -3.32 -13.91 16.90
N ASP A 525 -4.22 -13.53 17.80
CA ASP A 525 -4.62 -14.38 18.93
C ASP A 525 -5.23 -15.71 18.43
N HIS A 526 -5.92 -15.67 17.27
CA HIS A 526 -6.41 -16.83 16.52
C HIS A 526 -6.74 -16.45 15.07
N ARG A 527 -7.04 -17.43 14.20
CA ARG A 527 -7.57 -17.15 12.85
C ARG A 527 -9.03 -16.68 12.95
N ALA A 528 -9.31 -15.44 12.56
CA ALA A 528 -10.69 -14.91 12.55
C ALA A 528 -11.61 -15.66 11.56
N ARG A 529 -11.01 -16.27 10.52
CA ARG A 529 -11.68 -17.05 9.47
C ARG A 529 -11.00 -18.40 9.28
N PRO A 530 -11.12 -19.35 10.24
CA PRO A 530 -10.39 -20.61 10.18
C PRO A 530 -10.76 -21.48 8.95
N TRP A 531 -11.95 -21.28 8.38
CA TRP A 531 -12.42 -21.99 7.19
C TRP A 531 -11.79 -21.52 5.88
N ILE A 532 -11.20 -20.31 5.83
CA ILE A 532 -10.49 -19.85 4.62
C ILE A 532 -9.18 -20.62 4.50
N LYS A 533 -8.97 -21.33 3.38
CA LYS A 533 -7.72 -22.04 3.08
C LYS A 533 -6.56 -21.08 2.87
N ALA A 534 -6.81 -19.94 2.21
CA ALA A 534 -5.82 -18.89 2.00
C ALA A 534 -5.21 -18.41 3.33
N ARG A 535 -3.89 -18.14 3.31
CA ARG A 535 -3.14 -17.69 4.49
C ARG A 535 -2.74 -16.22 4.33
N MET A 536 -3.22 -15.36 5.22
CA MET A 536 -2.74 -13.98 5.30
C MET A 536 -1.28 -14.01 5.78
N PRO A 537 -0.32 -13.52 4.99
CA PRO A 537 1.08 -13.61 5.37
C PRO A 537 1.49 -12.44 6.28
N ALA A 538 2.64 -12.58 6.93
CA ALA A 538 3.14 -11.64 7.93
C ALA A 538 4.19 -10.65 7.36
N PHE A 539 4.14 -9.43 7.87
CA PHE A 539 4.98 -8.27 7.53
C PHE A 539 5.45 -7.54 8.81
N PRO A 540 6.16 -8.22 9.73
CA PRO A 540 6.39 -7.73 11.10
C PRO A 540 7.03 -6.34 11.17
N VAL A 541 8.07 -6.06 10.37
CA VAL A 541 8.77 -4.76 10.37
C VAL A 541 7.89 -3.59 9.88
N ARG A 542 6.78 -3.88 9.20
CA ARG A 542 5.86 -2.88 8.64
C ARG A 542 4.52 -2.81 9.37
N ALA A 543 4.24 -3.75 10.27
CA ALA A 543 2.91 -4.01 10.81
C ALA A 543 2.30 -2.79 11.53
N GLU A 544 3.08 -2.13 12.39
CA GLU A 544 2.66 -0.94 13.13
C GLU A 544 2.27 0.21 12.19
N LEU A 545 3.21 0.65 11.35
CA LEU A 545 3.02 1.79 10.48
C LEU A 545 1.97 1.53 9.39
N LEU A 546 1.81 0.29 8.93
CA LEU A 546 0.70 -0.10 8.05
C LEU A 546 -0.65 0.02 8.77
N ALA A 547 -0.76 -0.48 10.00
CA ALA A 547 -2.00 -0.41 10.76
C ALA A 547 -2.44 1.04 11.04
N VAL A 548 -1.51 1.88 11.48
CA VAL A 548 -1.76 3.32 11.70
C VAL A 548 -2.06 4.03 10.38
N GLY A 549 -1.25 3.78 9.34
CA GLY A 549 -1.42 4.42 8.04
C GLY A 549 -2.75 4.11 7.37
N LEU A 550 -3.21 2.85 7.41
CA LEU A 550 -4.52 2.47 6.90
C LEU A 550 -5.65 3.24 7.60
N SER A 551 -5.56 3.43 8.92
CA SER A 551 -6.52 4.25 9.70
C SER A 551 -6.48 5.73 9.27
N HIS A 552 -5.28 6.30 9.17
CA HIS A 552 -5.10 7.72 8.80
C HIS A 552 -5.56 7.99 7.36
N GLU A 553 -5.40 7.04 6.43
CA GLU A 553 -5.94 7.14 5.07
C GLU A 553 -7.46 7.35 5.05
N HIS A 554 -8.19 6.90 6.08
CA HIS A 554 -9.64 7.04 6.22
C HIS A 554 -10.06 8.23 7.09
N GLY A 555 -9.09 9.04 7.55
CA GLY A 555 -9.38 10.18 8.41
C GLY A 555 -9.69 9.80 9.87
N PHE A 556 -9.22 8.65 10.36
CA PHE A 556 -9.41 8.21 11.74
C PHE A 556 -8.10 8.25 12.53
N ALA A 557 -8.16 8.78 13.76
CA ALA A 557 -7.09 8.59 14.73
C ALA A 557 -7.01 7.13 15.20
N ILE A 558 -5.89 6.76 15.84
CA ILE A 558 -5.62 5.36 16.19
C ILE A 558 -6.66 4.80 17.19
N ASP A 559 -7.06 5.61 18.17
CA ASP A 559 -7.97 5.21 19.25
C ASP A 559 -9.41 5.71 19.05
N GLU A 560 -9.71 6.27 17.87
CA GLU A 560 -11.01 6.87 17.59
C GLU A 560 -12.10 5.82 17.36
N ASP A 561 -12.88 5.52 18.39
CA ASP A 561 -14.02 4.61 18.31
C ASP A 561 -15.12 5.11 19.25
N GLU A 562 -16.16 5.74 18.70
CA GLU A 562 -17.30 6.30 19.45
C GLU A 562 -18.27 5.21 19.92
N ARG A 563 -17.75 4.06 20.33
CA ARG A 563 -18.57 2.94 20.77
C ARG A 563 -19.24 3.25 22.12
N PRO A 564 -20.53 2.91 22.30
CA PRO A 564 -21.17 3.05 23.60
C PRO A 564 -20.60 2.02 24.58
N LYS A 565 -20.56 2.40 25.87
CA LYS A 565 -20.27 1.44 26.93
C LYS A 565 -21.38 0.37 26.97
N PRO A 566 -21.07 -0.90 27.28
CA PRO A 566 -22.10 -1.93 27.42
C PRO A 566 -23.17 -1.49 28.41
N ASP A 567 -24.43 -1.61 28.01
CA ASP A 567 -25.60 -1.34 28.84
C ASP A 567 -26.30 -2.68 29.06
N PRO A 568 -26.46 -3.16 30.31
CA PRO A 568 -27.03 -4.48 30.57
C PRO A 568 -28.46 -4.67 30.03
N LYS A 569 -29.29 -3.61 30.02
CA LYS A 569 -30.67 -3.69 29.52
C LYS A 569 -30.67 -3.81 28.00
N LEU A 570 -29.87 -3.00 27.31
CA LEU A 570 -29.73 -3.09 25.86
C LEU A 570 -29.05 -4.40 25.43
N ALA A 571 -28.07 -4.88 26.21
CA ALA A 571 -27.43 -6.18 25.97
C ALA A 571 -28.42 -7.34 26.09
N ALA A 572 -29.30 -7.33 27.10
CA ALA A 572 -30.36 -8.34 27.24
C ALA A 572 -31.35 -8.31 26.06
N ILE A 573 -31.64 -7.12 25.51
CA ILE A 573 -32.44 -6.99 24.27
C ILE A 573 -31.66 -7.54 23.06
N GLY A 574 -30.38 -7.20 22.94
CA GLY A 574 -29.51 -7.68 21.88
C GLY A 574 -29.39 -9.20 21.85
N GLU A 575 -29.25 -9.83 23.02
CA GLU A 575 -29.20 -11.28 23.15
C GLU A 575 -30.48 -11.95 22.61
N LYS A 576 -31.65 -11.39 22.93
CA LYS A 576 -32.95 -11.87 22.41
C LYS A 576 -33.09 -11.76 20.88
N LEU A 577 -32.32 -10.86 20.25
CA LEU A 577 -32.34 -10.66 18.80
C LEU A 577 -31.38 -11.61 18.03
N ILE A 578 -30.61 -12.46 18.71
CA ILE A 578 -29.68 -13.41 18.09
C ILE A 578 -30.32 -14.67 17.49
N PRO A 579 -31.21 -15.40 18.19
CA PRO A 579 -31.68 -16.71 17.74
C PRO A 579 -32.59 -16.64 16.51
N GLN A 580 -32.90 -17.80 15.93
CA GLN A 580 -33.84 -17.92 14.81
C GLN A 580 -35.26 -17.48 15.20
N GLN A 581 -35.73 -17.93 16.36
CA GLN A 581 -37.08 -17.64 16.83
C GLN A 581 -37.10 -16.28 17.52
N GLY A 582 -37.87 -15.34 16.97
CA GLY A 582 -37.99 -13.97 17.51
C GLY A 582 -36.78 -13.07 17.28
N GLY A 583 -35.74 -13.55 16.59
CA GLY A 583 -34.50 -12.83 16.33
C GLY A 583 -34.08 -12.85 14.86
N PHE A 584 -32.90 -12.31 14.57
CA PHE A 584 -32.33 -12.20 13.22
C PHE A 584 -31.67 -13.49 12.71
N ASN A 585 -31.73 -14.58 13.48
CA ASN A 585 -31.10 -15.86 13.13
C ASN A 585 -29.57 -15.75 12.93
N CYS A 586 -28.90 -14.92 13.73
CA CYS A 586 -27.47 -14.65 13.64
C CYS A 586 -26.63 -15.91 13.89
N ASN A 587 -27.06 -16.77 14.82
CA ASN A 587 -26.39 -18.02 15.18
C ASN A 587 -26.38 -19.07 14.07
N ASN A 588 -27.26 -18.95 13.07
CA ASN A 588 -27.22 -19.84 11.91
C ASN A 588 -25.94 -19.67 11.09
N CYS A 589 -25.43 -18.44 11.01
CA CYS A 589 -24.22 -18.12 10.25
C CYS A 589 -23.00 -17.87 11.14
N HIS A 590 -23.17 -17.29 12.33
CA HIS A 590 -22.07 -16.91 13.22
C HIS A 590 -21.99 -17.82 14.44
N GLY A 591 -20.78 -18.31 14.74
CA GLY A 591 -20.52 -18.91 16.04
C GLY A 591 -20.48 -17.86 17.17
N ILE A 592 -20.74 -18.29 18.40
CA ILE A 592 -20.72 -17.44 19.59
C ILE A 592 -19.89 -18.15 20.67
N GLY A 593 -18.66 -17.67 20.87
CA GLY A 593 -17.71 -18.33 21.75
C GLY A 593 -17.41 -19.75 21.27
N LYS A 594 -17.63 -20.75 22.13
CA LYS A 594 -17.44 -22.17 21.81
C LYS A 594 -18.57 -22.78 20.96
N GLN A 595 -19.71 -22.08 20.86
CA GLN A 595 -20.85 -22.57 20.09
C GLN A 595 -20.60 -22.32 18.59
N PRO A 596 -20.55 -23.37 17.75
CA PRO A 596 -20.37 -23.21 16.31
C PRO A 596 -21.63 -22.61 15.66
N ALA A 597 -21.50 -22.13 14.44
CA ALA A 597 -22.66 -21.75 13.62
C ALA A 597 -23.50 -23.00 13.28
N ILE A 598 -24.83 -22.87 13.25
CA ILE A 598 -25.74 -24.02 13.12
C ILE A 598 -25.77 -24.57 11.69
N GLN A 599 -26.08 -23.75 10.68
CA GLN A 599 -26.13 -24.17 9.26
C GLN A 599 -25.63 -23.06 8.32
N PRO A 600 -24.31 -22.82 8.25
CA PRO A 600 -23.77 -21.89 7.26
C PRO A 600 -23.87 -22.49 5.84
N PHE A 601 -24.51 -21.78 4.91
CA PHE A 601 -24.76 -22.27 3.54
C PHE A 601 -23.48 -22.50 2.69
N GLU A 602 -22.47 -21.64 2.83
CA GLU A 602 -21.22 -21.72 2.05
C GLU A 602 -19.98 -21.58 2.94
N ALA A 603 -19.98 -20.56 3.80
CA ALA A 603 -18.95 -20.31 4.78
C ALA A 603 -19.58 -19.63 6.00
N PRO A 604 -19.16 -19.98 7.22
CA PRO A 604 -19.64 -19.31 8.41
C PRO A 604 -19.19 -17.85 8.45
N GLY A 605 -19.95 -17.04 9.18
CA GLY A 605 -19.55 -15.70 9.59
C GLY A 605 -18.47 -15.76 10.66
N ILE A 606 -17.77 -14.64 10.86
CA ILE A 606 -16.77 -14.51 11.94
C ILE A 606 -17.48 -14.66 13.30
N ASN A 607 -16.88 -15.42 14.22
CA ASN A 607 -17.40 -15.57 15.58
C ASN A 607 -17.69 -14.20 16.21
N LEU A 608 -18.87 -14.06 16.84
CA LEU A 608 -19.30 -12.76 17.36
C LEU A 608 -18.39 -12.23 18.48
N THR A 609 -17.65 -13.10 19.18
CA THR A 609 -16.64 -12.67 20.17
C THR A 609 -15.52 -11.81 19.56
N ASP A 610 -15.25 -11.93 18.25
CA ASP A 610 -14.23 -11.11 17.58
C ASP A 610 -14.75 -9.75 17.13
N ALA A 611 -16.07 -9.56 17.05
CA ALA A 611 -16.65 -8.42 16.34
C ALA A 611 -16.25 -7.09 17.00
N ALA A 612 -16.52 -6.90 18.29
CA ALA A 612 -16.17 -5.67 19.01
C ALA A 612 -14.66 -5.48 19.22
N ILE A 613 -13.88 -6.56 19.22
CA ILE A 613 -12.42 -6.53 19.36
C ILE A 613 -11.77 -5.96 18.10
N ARG A 614 -12.30 -6.29 16.92
CA ARG A 614 -11.67 -5.92 15.64
C ARG A 614 -12.34 -4.75 14.94
N LEU A 615 -13.68 -4.60 15.04
CA LEU A 615 -14.44 -3.61 14.27
C LEU A 615 -14.55 -2.29 15.01
N ARG A 616 -14.45 -1.17 14.29
CA ARG A 616 -14.96 0.12 14.76
C ARG A 616 -16.49 0.11 14.78
N TYR A 617 -17.10 0.75 15.76
CA TYR A 617 -18.54 0.75 15.97
C TYR A 617 -19.31 1.40 14.80
N GLU A 618 -18.84 2.54 14.29
CA GLU A 618 -19.49 3.22 13.16
C GLU A 618 -19.48 2.37 11.88
N TYR A 619 -18.38 1.64 11.62
CA TYR A 619 -18.36 0.67 10.52
C TYR A 619 -19.38 -0.44 10.74
N TYR A 620 -19.49 -0.97 11.97
CA TYR A 620 -20.48 -2.00 12.31
C TYR A 620 -21.91 -1.52 12.02
N ARG A 621 -22.28 -0.33 12.47
CA ARG A 621 -23.63 0.23 12.23
C ARG A 621 -23.94 0.35 10.75
N ARG A 622 -23.00 0.88 9.96
CA ARG A 622 -23.15 1.00 8.51
C ARG A 622 -23.30 -0.37 7.85
N TRP A 623 -22.48 -1.34 8.26
CA TRP A 623 -22.51 -2.69 7.73
C TRP A 623 -23.80 -3.43 8.07
N MET A 624 -24.34 -3.29 9.28
CA MET A 624 -25.62 -3.88 9.70
C MET A 624 -26.81 -3.29 8.95
N LEU A 625 -26.79 -1.98 8.67
CA LEU A 625 -27.86 -1.33 7.92
C LEU A 625 -27.84 -1.73 6.45
N ARG A 626 -26.69 -1.68 5.79
CA ARG A 626 -26.55 -1.88 4.34
C ARG A 626 -25.29 -2.64 3.96
N PRO A 627 -25.24 -3.97 4.19
CA PRO A 627 -24.06 -4.76 3.90
C PRO A 627 -23.66 -4.75 2.42
N ASP A 628 -24.66 -4.70 1.54
CA ASP A 628 -24.54 -4.62 0.08
C ASP A 628 -23.76 -3.40 -0.40
N ARG A 629 -23.77 -2.30 0.38
CA ARG A 629 -23.04 -1.07 0.04
C ARG A 629 -21.60 -1.03 0.55
N VAL A 630 -21.28 -1.83 1.56
CA VAL A 630 -19.95 -1.85 2.17
C VAL A 630 -19.04 -2.85 1.48
N ASP A 631 -19.49 -4.09 1.34
CA ASP A 631 -18.74 -5.14 0.65
C ASP A 631 -19.70 -6.19 0.06
N VAL A 632 -20.02 -6.06 -1.23
CA VAL A 632 -20.89 -6.96 -2.00
C VAL A 632 -20.45 -8.43 -1.98
N VAL A 633 -19.20 -8.70 -1.62
CA VAL A 633 -18.63 -10.04 -1.57
C VAL A 633 -19.00 -10.74 -0.25
N MET A 634 -19.30 -9.98 0.80
CA MET A 634 -19.62 -10.49 2.14
C MET A 634 -21.13 -10.70 2.28
N ARG A 635 -21.57 -11.96 2.38
CA ARG A 635 -22.99 -12.39 2.32
C ARG A 635 -23.74 -12.25 3.65
N MET A 636 -23.81 -11.05 4.22
CA MET A 636 -24.71 -10.78 5.36
C MET A 636 -26.12 -10.43 4.84
N PRO A 637 -27.20 -11.02 5.39
CA PRO A 637 -28.57 -10.67 5.00
C PRO A 637 -28.87 -9.18 5.24
N ILE A 638 -29.76 -8.63 4.41
CA ILE A 638 -30.27 -7.26 4.59
C ILE A 638 -31.51 -7.34 5.47
N PHE A 639 -31.38 -6.96 6.74
CA PHE A 639 -32.47 -6.99 7.70
C PHE A 639 -33.38 -5.76 7.66
N ALA A 640 -32.88 -4.64 7.12
CA ALA A 640 -33.62 -3.38 6.97
C ALA A 640 -33.59 -2.91 5.50
N THR A 641 -34.53 -3.39 4.68
CA THR A 641 -34.56 -3.12 3.23
C THR A 641 -34.80 -1.64 2.92
N ASP A 642 -35.55 -0.93 3.77
CA ASP A 642 -35.77 0.52 3.71
C ASP A 642 -34.68 1.33 4.44
N GLY A 643 -33.72 0.65 5.09
CA GLY A 643 -32.68 1.25 5.92
C GLY A 643 -33.16 1.87 7.24
N LYS A 644 -34.42 1.65 7.63
CA LYS A 644 -35.06 2.24 8.82
C LYS A 644 -35.70 1.19 9.72
N THR A 645 -36.37 0.19 9.14
CA THR A 645 -37.17 -0.77 9.90
C THR A 645 -36.84 -2.21 9.56
N THR A 646 -36.92 -3.09 10.55
CA THR A 646 -36.70 -4.54 10.37
C THR A 646 -38.01 -5.31 10.35
N GLN A 647 -37.93 -6.63 10.14
CA GLN A 647 -39.09 -7.52 10.22
C GLN A 647 -39.54 -7.81 11.66
N ILE A 648 -38.70 -7.53 12.65
CA ILE A 648 -39.00 -7.78 14.08
C ILE A 648 -39.60 -6.51 14.65
N ARG A 649 -40.94 -6.40 14.67
CA ARG A 649 -41.64 -5.15 15.01
C ARG A 649 -41.91 -4.96 16.51
N ASP A 650 -41.99 -6.06 17.24
CA ASP A 650 -42.29 -6.14 18.66
C ASP A 650 -41.13 -5.72 19.56
N VAL A 651 -39.90 -5.70 19.05
CA VAL A 651 -38.71 -5.23 19.78
C VAL A 651 -38.35 -3.81 19.34
N LEU A 652 -38.31 -2.85 20.27
CA LEU A 652 -37.91 -1.45 20.01
C LEU A 652 -38.69 -0.80 18.84
N GLY A 653 -39.96 -1.19 18.65
CA GLY A 653 -40.82 -0.69 17.57
C GLY A 653 -40.37 -1.06 16.16
N GLY A 654 -39.44 -2.02 16.02
CA GLY A 654 -38.84 -2.38 14.73
C GLY A 654 -37.84 -1.37 14.19
N ASP A 655 -37.38 -0.40 14.99
CA ASP A 655 -36.33 0.53 14.58
C ASP A 655 -35.00 -0.21 14.39
N ALA A 656 -34.53 -0.27 13.16
CA ALA A 656 -33.33 -1.01 12.79
C ALA A 656 -32.08 -0.50 13.50
N ARG A 657 -31.97 0.82 13.72
CA ARG A 657 -30.79 1.41 14.37
C ARG A 657 -30.76 1.03 15.84
N LEU A 658 -31.89 1.13 16.54
CA LEU A 658 -31.96 0.78 17.96
C LEU A 658 -31.75 -0.74 18.17
N GLN A 659 -32.29 -1.58 17.30
CA GLN A 659 -32.09 -3.03 17.36
C GLN A 659 -30.64 -3.43 17.09
N PHE A 660 -29.99 -2.85 16.07
CA PHE A 660 -28.57 -3.14 15.79
C PHE A 660 -27.65 -2.56 16.86
N ASP A 661 -28.04 -1.45 17.51
CA ASP A 661 -27.32 -0.94 18.66
C ASP A 661 -27.41 -1.89 19.87
N ALA A 662 -28.61 -2.40 20.17
CA ALA A 662 -28.80 -3.42 21.21
C ALA A 662 -27.94 -4.68 20.95
N LEU A 663 -27.88 -5.16 19.70
CA LEU A 663 -26.97 -6.23 19.30
C LEU A 663 -25.51 -5.89 19.59
N TRP A 664 -25.07 -4.67 19.33
CA TRP A 664 -23.70 -4.25 19.67
C TRP A 664 -23.45 -4.27 21.18
N HIS A 665 -24.39 -3.79 22.00
CA HIS A 665 -24.27 -3.87 23.46
C HIS A 665 -24.09 -5.32 23.93
N TYR A 666 -24.83 -6.28 23.36
CA TYR A 666 -24.63 -7.71 23.63
C TYR A 666 -23.27 -8.22 23.15
N ILE A 667 -22.87 -7.92 21.91
CA ILE A 667 -21.60 -8.38 21.35
C ILE A 667 -20.41 -7.93 22.23
N GLN A 668 -20.49 -6.75 22.83
CA GLN A 668 -19.45 -6.24 23.72
C GLN A 668 -19.36 -6.98 25.07
N THR A 669 -20.40 -7.68 25.50
CA THR A 669 -20.37 -8.47 26.75
C THR A 669 -19.79 -9.88 26.54
N LEU A 670 -19.65 -10.32 25.27
CA LEU A 670 -19.08 -11.62 24.96
C LEU A 670 -17.60 -11.71 25.37
N PRO A 671 -17.15 -12.84 25.93
CA PRO A 671 -15.79 -12.99 26.41
C PRO A 671 -14.79 -12.93 25.24
N SER A 672 -13.74 -12.13 25.40
CA SER A 672 -12.64 -12.07 24.45
C SER A 672 -11.82 -13.35 24.51
N GLY A 673 -11.65 -14.04 23.38
CA GLY A 673 -10.76 -15.21 23.28
C GLY A 673 -11.33 -16.54 23.80
N GLY A 674 -12.59 -16.59 24.23
CA GLY A 674 -13.27 -17.84 24.61
C GLY A 674 -13.70 -18.65 23.39
N ARG A 675 -12.76 -19.30 22.70
CA ARG A 675 -13.04 -20.29 21.65
C ARG A 675 -12.72 -21.70 22.09
#